data_AF-A0A1X7TJD8-F1
#
_entry.id   AF-A0A1X7TJD8-F1
#
_cell.length_a   1.000
_cell.length_b   1.000
_cell.length_c   1.000
_cell.angle_alpha   90.00
_cell.angle_beta   90.00
_cell.angle_gamma   90.00
#
_symmetry.space_group_name_H-M   'P 1'
#
loop_
_entity.id
_entity.type
_entity.pdbx_description
1 polymer ?
#
loop_
_entity_poly.entity_id
_entity_poly.type
_entity_poly.pdbx_seq_one_letter_code
_entity_poly.pdbx_strand_id
1 'polypeptide(L)'
;MAMLYSSTDEDSYSDEDNDSFGIPNFWNPVSNKEFFVEGGGIGNPSPDSESEEVREEALTRWMELKPGVLPHPVPLELQCLMFVIGHMFQPDHSVPVSMIALLPRSIRIKLLLLLPAVDVCKLEGTPVTQGILMDEVWEALFKERIPRFLLKKLQPELAQSIVFDTPDKFKDKFDILITWKEAYIVAVFSLLQEKLNHDFECHCHSDHFIQDLLYGIGDIHEGTATEIANCFMEGGTLNTHGIYCCALTCFRLTTANHYHKFADPTTPKPMFPNHINDSFVSGIVNELVDCDVLLRKLTFSDEYLFAMKPYFKNPGFIKKLNKLFRFVEVLTVVNESYTSNAIKGSLNKIVNLVFPPGKLSVVKSVTLVNEFEVVGPRLKGHNLKHLGISLYLNRKTVFRTAVMVSKCQIVPVRIQKNISQKIIEIINTQKELESFTFTLITDDSRRRCLLDNDLIWYLYNVLKQPSLRNFKFDASHLRSQVSSVILSNLLSLFLSSPYPLSLTLSLSCPLLDQQPKPLTANPVPLKTLEIDRCILPPDLLSFLPQNLVLESLKLQDNKWSTVSLFTNLQSITVEELVLHTSELMTDDDAKTILSLFDIVTAREWKLGLNIEDEPETVETLLHILTMITSKSNLHSFHFLNVEEFVLATVKGDTIVSIMKTIFDSLSPSEPSYFDFAISENQLQELLKDIEHSWEKSGKIKMKTIRVFDIQSFDHDYYRSVLGDMTEELDLCDALNFES
;
A
#
# COMPACT_ATOMS: atom_id res chain seq x y z
N MET A 1 7.31 46.75 27.68
CA MET A 1 8.75 46.67 27.34
C MET A 1 8.89 45.57 26.28
N ALA A 2 9.63 45.73 25.19
CA ALA A 2 10.06 46.95 24.47
C ALA A 2 10.59 46.57 23.07
N MET A 3 10.07 47.19 22.00
CA MET A 3 10.60 47.28 20.60
C MET A 3 10.82 45.93 19.84
N LEU A 4 10.39 45.68 18.60
CA LEU A 4 10.14 46.41 17.32
C LEU A 4 11.37 46.75 16.46
N TYR A 5 11.22 46.47 15.14
CA TYR A 5 12.03 46.87 13.97
C TYR A 5 13.45 46.24 13.85
N SER A 6 14.04 46.00 12.65
CA SER A 6 13.53 45.98 11.25
C SER A 6 14.61 45.43 10.27
N SER A 7 14.26 45.24 8.97
CA SER A 7 14.99 45.63 7.72
C SER A 7 16.51 45.39 7.53
N THR A 8 17.10 45.14 6.35
CA THR A 8 16.75 44.69 4.96
C THR A 8 18.11 44.56 4.21
N ASP A 9 18.14 44.58 2.86
CA ASP A 9 19.28 44.86 1.96
C ASP A 9 20.21 43.63 1.70
N GLU A 10 20.38 43.12 0.46
CA GLU A 10 21.25 43.59 -0.66
C GLU A 10 22.76 43.48 -0.37
N ASP A 11 23.67 42.93 -1.20
CA ASP A 11 23.64 42.33 -2.57
C ASP A 11 24.90 41.39 -2.74
N SER A 12 25.47 40.88 -3.87
CA SER A 12 25.33 41.01 -5.35
C SER A 12 26.10 39.89 -6.11
N TYR A 13 25.74 39.59 -7.38
CA TYR A 13 26.54 38.99 -8.52
C TYR A 13 27.44 37.72 -8.27
N SER A 14 27.41 36.57 -9.00
CA SER A 14 27.36 36.20 -10.46
C SER A 14 28.67 36.47 -11.24
N ASP A 15 29.26 35.60 -12.08
CA ASP A 15 29.10 34.18 -12.51
C ASP A 15 30.53 33.56 -12.69
N GLU A 16 30.92 32.45 -13.35
CA GLU A 16 30.50 31.50 -14.42
C GLU A 16 31.14 30.11 -14.09
N ASP A 17 30.90 28.91 -14.66
CA ASP A 17 30.04 28.27 -15.68
C ASP A 17 30.07 26.72 -15.43
N ASN A 18 29.10 25.91 -15.89
CA ASN A 18 29.25 24.44 -15.99
C ASN A 18 28.19 23.71 -16.86
N ASP A 19 28.61 22.72 -17.67
CA ASP A 19 27.75 22.01 -18.64
C ASP A 19 27.79 20.48 -18.43
N SER A 20 26.72 19.85 -17.90
CA SER A 20 26.41 18.41 -18.09
C SER A 20 25.01 17.99 -17.57
N PHE A 21 24.50 16.87 -18.10
CA PHE A 21 23.10 16.46 -17.97
C PHE A 21 22.75 15.77 -16.64
N GLY A 22 21.83 16.37 -15.89
CA GLY A 22 20.91 15.69 -14.96
C GLY A 22 19.51 16.28 -15.12
N ILE A 23 18.47 15.61 -14.60
CA ILE A 23 17.15 16.25 -14.40
C ILE A 23 17.19 16.92 -13.02
N PRO A 24 17.24 18.25 -12.91
CA PRO A 24 17.39 18.91 -11.61
C PRO A 24 16.05 19.02 -10.88
N ASN A 25 16.11 19.27 -9.57
CA ASN A 25 14.95 19.68 -8.79
C ASN A 25 14.34 20.95 -9.42
N PHE A 26 13.08 20.87 -9.85
CA PHE A 26 12.45 21.84 -10.76
C PHE A 26 12.11 23.21 -10.14
N TRP A 27 12.51 23.45 -8.89
CA TRP A 27 12.16 24.62 -8.10
C TRP A 27 13.39 25.21 -7.41
N ASN A 28 14.16 26.01 -8.14
CA ASN A 28 15.23 26.82 -7.57
C ASN A 28 15.32 28.18 -8.31
N PRO A 29 14.90 29.31 -7.69
CA PRO A 29 14.76 30.59 -8.36
C PRO A 29 16.10 31.34 -8.42
N VAL A 30 16.91 31.07 -9.45
CA VAL A 30 18.14 31.84 -9.72
C VAL A 30 17.78 33.26 -10.21
N SER A 31 18.58 34.23 -9.77
CA SER A 31 18.35 35.67 -9.89
C SER A 31 18.22 36.20 -11.33
N ASN A 32 17.26 37.11 -11.53
CA ASN A 32 17.31 38.10 -12.60
C ASN A 32 17.46 39.50 -11.99
N LYS A 33 18.70 39.95 -11.75
CA LYS A 33 18.98 41.40 -11.59
C LYS A 33 19.18 42.02 -12.97
N GLU A 34 18.42 43.08 -13.21
CA GLU A 34 18.66 44.19 -14.15
C GLU A 34 19.10 43.89 -15.60
N PHE A 35 18.33 44.38 -16.57
CA PHE A 35 18.85 45.37 -17.54
C PHE A 35 17.70 46.10 -18.26
N PHE A 36 17.32 47.27 -17.75
CA PHE A 36 16.58 48.28 -18.53
C PHE A 36 17.53 49.44 -18.84
N VAL A 37 17.83 49.64 -20.12
CA VAL A 37 18.66 50.76 -20.58
C VAL A 37 17.84 52.06 -20.62
N GLU A 38 18.47 53.17 -20.24
CA GLU A 38 17.82 54.47 -19.99
C GLU A 38 17.05 55.04 -21.19
N GLY A 39 15.93 55.74 -20.89
CA GLY A 39 14.95 56.22 -21.87
C GLY A 39 14.48 57.67 -21.75
N GLY A 40 15.19 58.55 -21.03
CA GLY A 40 14.97 60.01 -21.08
C GLY A 40 13.77 60.54 -20.27
N GLY A 41 14.02 60.92 -19.01
CA GLY A 41 12.98 61.25 -18.04
C GLY A 41 12.23 62.60 -18.21
N ILE A 42 11.36 62.89 -17.23
CA ILE A 42 11.00 64.23 -16.74
C ILE A 42 10.45 64.07 -15.30
N GLY A 43 11.04 64.81 -14.34
CA GLY A 43 10.41 65.19 -13.07
C GLY A 43 10.29 64.14 -11.96
N ASN A 44 11.21 64.16 -10.99
CA ASN A 44 11.03 63.51 -9.69
C ASN A 44 10.13 64.37 -8.75
N PRO A 45 9.01 63.84 -8.23
CA PRO A 45 8.62 64.06 -6.83
C PRO A 45 9.40 63.08 -5.91
N SER A 46 9.32 63.27 -4.59
CA SER A 46 9.96 62.37 -3.62
C SER A 46 9.16 61.08 -3.41
N PRO A 47 9.79 59.98 -2.95
CA PRO A 47 9.09 58.95 -2.20
C PRO A 47 8.50 59.54 -0.89
N ASP A 48 7.77 58.71 -0.15
CA ASP A 48 7.11 59.01 1.14
C ASP A 48 5.80 59.84 1.09
N SER A 49 4.97 59.66 0.06
CA SER A 49 3.53 59.99 0.16
C SER A 49 2.59 59.22 -0.77
N GLU A 50 2.76 57.90 -0.94
CA GLU A 50 1.59 57.05 -1.27
C GLU A 50 0.78 56.89 0.02
N SER A 51 -0.31 57.65 0.14
CA SER A 51 -1.17 57.61 1.33
C SER A 51 -1.88 56.25 1.42
N GLU A 52 -2.18 55.81 2.65
CA GLU A 52 -3.00 54.60 2.85
C GLU A 52 -4.35 54.71 2.12
N GLU A 53 -4.89 55.92 1.92
CA GLU A 53 -6.08 56.17 1.09
C GLU A 53 -5.92 55.66 -0.36
N VAL A 54 -4.75 55.74 -0.99
CA VAL A 54 -4.54 55.19 -2.35
C VAL A 54 -4.54 53.66 -2.32
N ARG A 55 -4.01 53.07 -1.25
CA ARG A 55 -3.97 51.62 -1.06
C ARG A 55 -5.35 51.05 -0.67
N GLU A 56 -6.12 51.79 0.13
CA GLU A 56 -7.53 51.51 0.46
C GLU A 56 -8.46 51.77 -0.73
N GLU A 57 -8.27 52.82 -1.53
CA GLU A 57 -9.05 53.05 -2.75
C GLU A 57 -8.77 51.96 -3.80
N ALA A 58 -7.52 51.48 -3.88
CA ALA A 58 -7.18 50.28 -4.64
C ALA A 58 -7.91 49.05 -4.08
N LEU A 59 -7.73 48.70 -2.80
CA LEU A 59 -8.41 47.57 -2.15
C LEU A 59 -9.95 47.61 -2.29
N THR A 60 -10.54 48.80 -2.20
CA THR A 60 -11.99 49.02 -2.35
C THR A 60 -12.42 48.79 -3.80
N ARG A 61 -11.66 49.29 -4.79
CA ARG A 61 -11.87 48.93 -6.21
C ARG A 61 -11.68 47.44 -6.48
N TRP A 62 -10.82 46.76 -5.73
CA TRP A 62 -10.64 45.31 -5.85
C TRP A 62 -11.83 44.54 -5.23
N MET A 63 -12.48 45.09 -4.20
CA MET A 63 -13.76 44.54 -3.70
C MET A 63 -14.97 44.81 -4.61
N GLU A 64 -14.88 45.71 -5.59
CA GLU A 64 -15.91 45.93 -6.63
C GLU A 64 -15.75 45.01 -7.87
N LEU A 65 -14.80 44.07 -7.87
CA LEU A 65 -14.44 43.34 -9.08
C LEU A 65 -15.54 42.37 -9.57
N LYS A 66 -15.70 42.37 -10.90
CA LYS A 66 -16.63 41.50 -11.63
C LYS A 66 -16.12 40.04 -11.64
N PRO A 67 -17.00 39.04 -11.89
CA PRO A 67 -16.58 37.65 -12.01
C PRO A 67 -15.39 37.46 -12.95
N GLY A 68 -14.35 36.76 -12.49
CA GLY A 68 -13.15 36.46 -13.28
C GLY A 68 -11.95 37.39 -13.08
N VAL A 69 -11.82 38.04 -11.92
CA VAL A 69 -10.58 38.74 -11.50
C VAL A 69 -10.06 38.12 -10.20
N LEU A 70 -8.75 37.99 -10.08
CA LEU A 70 -8.05 37.28 -8.99
C LEU A 70 -7.86 38.21 -7.78
N PRO A 71 -7.97 37.72 -6.53
CA PRO A 71 -7.90 38.56 -5.33
C PRO A 71 -6.48 39.06 -5.00
N HIS A 72 -5.44 38.36 -5.47
CA HIS A 72 -4.04 38.63 -5.19
C HIS A 72 -3.25 38.84 -6.50
N PRO A 73 -2.10 39.53 -6.51
CA PRO A 73 -1.14 39.40 -7.61
C PRO A 73 -0.70 37.93 -7.76
N VAL A 74 -1.19 37.29 -8.82
CA VAL A 74 -0.95 35.88 -9.15
C VAL A 74 -0.02 35.77 -10.37
N PRO A 75 0.99 34.88 -10.38
CA PRO A 75 1.90 34.72 -11.52
C PRO A 75 1.16 34.48 -12.84
N LEU A 76 1.59 35.13 -13.92
CA LEU A 76 0.92 35.05 -15.23
C LEU A 76 0.82 33.61 -15.76
N GLU A 77 1.83 32.77 -15.50
CA GLU A 77 1.78 31.33 -15.84
C GLU A 77 0.55 30.68 -15.17
N LEU A 78 0.31 30.96 -13.89
CA LEU A 78 -0.82 30.39 -13.15
C LEU A 78 -2.17 30.90 -13.67
N GLN A 79 -2.27 32.19 -14.00
CA GLN A 79 -3.48 32.75 -14.62
C GLN A 79 -3.79 32.05 -15.95
N CYS A 80 -2.77 31.83 -16.78
CA CYS A 80 -2.90 31.10 -18.05
C CYS A 80 -3.25 29.62 -17.83
N LEU A 81 -2.65 28.94 -16.85
CA LEU A 81 -2.98 27.55 -16.49
C LEU A 81 -4.44 27.45 -16.02
N MET A 82 -4.88 28.32 -15.11
CA MET A 82 -6.27 28.37 -14.63
C MET A 82 -7.26 28.62 -15.77
N PHE A 83 -6.95 29.56 -16.67
CA PHE A 83 -7.77 29.84 -17.85
C PHE A 83 -7.88 28.62 -18.77
N VAL A 84 -6.76 27.96 -19.10
CA VAL A 84 -6.73 26.77 -19.96
C VAL A 84 -7.47 25.59 -19.32
N ILE A 85 -7.32 25.37 -18.01
CA ILE A 85 -8.02 24.30 -17.27
C ILE A 85 -9.53 24.56 -17.21
N GLY A 86 -9.96 25.75 -16.79
CA GLY A 86 -11.38 26.07 -16.61
C GLY A 86 -12.18 26.16 -17.92
N HIS A 87 -11.54 26.50 -19.03
CA HIS A 87 -12.15 26.57 -20.37
C HIS A 87 -11.97 25.30 -21.22
N MET A 88 -11.18 24.34 -20.75
CA MET A 88 -11.05 23.04 -21.43
C MET A 88 -12.40 22.33 -21.51
N PHE A 89 -12.68 21.71 -22.65
CA PHE A 89 -13.93 20.97 -22.91
C PHE A 89 -15.24 21.77 -22.75
N GLN A 90 -15.20 23.11 -22.58
CA GLN A 90 -16.43 23.90 -22.54
C GLN A 90 -17.21 23.81 -23.87
N PRO A 91 -18.57 23.90 -23.84
CA PRO A 91 -19.41 23.75 -25.04
C PRO A 91 -19.22 24.82 -26.13
N ASP A 92 -18.59 25.95 -25.79
CA ASP A 92 -18.27 27.03 -26.73
C ASP A 92 -16.95 26.83 -27.48
N HIS A 93 -16.16 25.82 -27.07
CA HIS A 93 -14.81 25.53 -27.56
C HIS A 93 -13.82 26.69 -27.42
N SER A 94 -13.99 27.53 -26.38
CA SER A 94 -13.13 28.67 -26.04
C SER A 94 -11.64 28.33 -25.97
N VAL A 95 -11.26 27.12 -25.52
CA VAL A 95 -9.91 26.56 -25.69
C VAL A 95 -9.97 25.23 -26.46
N PRO A 96 -9.65 25.21 -27.77
CA PRO A 96 -9.59 23.98 -28.54
C PRO A 96 -8.43 23.07 -28.10
N VAL A 97 -8.69 21.78 -27.93
CA VAL A 97 -7.68 20.76 -27.54
C VAL A 97 -6.48 20.74 -28.49
N SER A 98 -6.68 21.05 -29.77
CA SER A 98 -5.61 21.18 -30.77
C SER A 98 -4.63 22.33 -30.51
N MET A 99 -5.05 23.40 -29.82
CA MET A 99 -4.17 24.52 -29.44
C MET A 99 -3.31 24.16 -28.23
N ILE A 100 -3.83 23.35 -27.30
CA ILE A 100 -3.09 22.87 -26.13
C ILE A 100 -1.86 22.06 -26.58
N ALA A 101 -1.97 21.29 -27.68
CA ALA A 101 -0.86 20.54 -28.25
C ALA A 101 0.32 21.41 -28.74
N LEU A 102 0.11 22.71 -28.96
CA LEU A 102 1.17 23.67 -29.34
C LEU A 102 1.99 24.17 -28.14
N LEU A 103 1.55 23.90 -26.90
CA LEU A 103 2.25 24.32 -25.69
C LEU A 103 3.54 23.49 -25.46
N PRO A 104 4.56 24.07 -24.80
CA PRO A 104 5.78 23.35 -24.44
C PRO A 104 5.51 22.05 -23.66
N ARG A 105 6.37 21.03 -23.83
CA ARG A 105 6.23 19.72 -23.18
C ARG A 105 6.04 19.84 -21.65
N SER A 106 6.81 20.71 -21.01
CA SER A 106 6.72 21.01 -19.57
C SER A 106 5.34 21.54 -19.16
N ILE A 107 4.81 22.53 -19.87
CA ILE A 107 3.48 23.11 -19.62
C ILE A 107 2.37 22.08 -19.87
N ARG A 108 2.50 21.24 -20.90
CA ARG A 108 1.56 20.14 -21.15
C ARG A 108 1.57 19.09 -20.04
N ILE A 109 2.73 18.78 -19.46
CA ILE A 109 2.83 17.90 -18.28
C ILE A 109 2.19 18.56 -17.05
N LYS A 110 2.53 19.82 -16.72
CA LYS A 110 1.88 20.58 -15.62
C LYS A 110 0.36 20.57 -15.74
N LEU A 111 -0.18 20.81 -16.95
CA LEU A 111 -1.62 20.77 -17.21
C LEU A 111 -2.23 19.39 -16.95
N LEU A 112 -1.59 18.30 -17.40
CA LEU A 112 -2.11 16.95 -17.20
C LEU A 112 -2.12 16.54 -15.71
N LEU A 113 -1.13 16.96 -14.92
CA LEU A 113 -1.09 16.70 -13.47
C LEU A 113 -2.15 17.50 -12.69
N LEU A 114 -2.50 18.71 -13.15
CA LEU A 114 -3.54 19.53 -12.54
C LEU A 114 -4.97 19.13 -12.95
N LEU A 115 -5.18 18.59 -14.16
CA LEU A 115 -6.52 18.30 -14.70
C LEU A 115 -7.28 17.22 -13.92
N PRO A 116 -8.63 17.21 -13.97
CA PRO A 116 -9.43 16.07 -13.53
C PRO A 116 -9.01 14.76 -14.21
N ALA A 117 -8.92 13.66 -13.47
CA ALA A 117 -8.50 12.36 -14.01
C ALA A 117 -9.41 11.87 -15.16
N VAL A 118 -10.71 12.18 -15.12
CA VAL A 118 -11.62 11.87 -16.24
C VAL A 118 -11.29 12.66 -17.51
N ASP A 119 -10.62 13.80 -17.42
CA ASP A 119 -10.25 14.64 -18.57
C ASP A 119 -8.82 14.31 -19.05
N VAL A 120 -7.91 13.90 -18.17
CA VAL A 120 -6.65 13.25 -18.54
C VAL A 120 -6.93 12.01 -19.41
N CYS A 121 -7.89 11.17 -19.01
CA CYS A 121 -8.40 10.05 -19.80
C CYS A 121 -8.92 10.44 -21.20
N LYS A 122 -9.43 11.67 -21.40
CA LYS A 122 -9.93 12.16 -22.70
C LYS A 122 -8.82 12.77 -23.57
N LEU A 123 -7.72 13.21 -22.96
CA LEU A 123 -6.55 13.75 -23.66
C LEU A 123 -5.55 12.66 -24.07
N GLU A 124 -5.55 11.51 -23.41
CA GLU A 124 -4.69 10.39 -23.71
C GLU A 124 -4.85 9.90 -25.16
N GLY A 125 -3.73 9.77 -25.87
CA GLY A 125 -3.71 9.41 -27.30
C GLY A 125 -4.04 10.56 -28.26
N THR A 126 -4.34 11.75 -27.76
CA THR A 126 -4.48 12.97 -28.58
C THR A 126 -3.12 13.64 -28.80
N PRO A 127 -3.00 14.62 -29.72
CA PRO A 127 -1.77 15.40 -29.88
C PRO A 127 -1.28 16.12 -28.61
N VAL A 128 -2.14 16.35 -27.61
CA VAL A 128 -1.74 16.95 -26.33
C VAL A 128 -0.75 16.05 -25.57
N THR A 129 -0.87 14.73 -25.68
CA THR A 129 0.05 13.78 -25.03
C THR A 129 1.22 13.36 -25.93
N GLN A 130 1.39 13.99 -27.11
CA GLN A 130 2.50 13.65 -28.01
C GLN A 130 3.86 14.03 -27.39
N GLY A 131 4.74 13.04 -27.24
CA GLY A 131 6.04 13.19 -26.58
C GLY A 131 5.98 13.18 -25.05
N ILE A 132 4.87 12.76 -24.46
CA ILE A 132 4.70 12.57 -23.01
C ILE A 132 4.48 11.07 -22.76
N LEU A 133 5.18 10.50 -21.77
CA LEU A 133 4.95 9.12 -21.35
C LEU A 133 3.80 9.13 -20.34
N MET A 134 2.61 8.71 -20.78
CA MET A 134 1.41 8.84 -19.95
C MET A 134 1.44 7.98 -18.68
N ASP A 135 2.22 6.92 -18.65
CA ASP A 135 2.36 6.08 -17.44
C ASP A 135 3.09 6.85 -16.31
N GLU A 136 4.08 7.71 -16.64
CA GLU A 136 4.71 8.64 -15.67
C GLU A 136 3.70 9.64 -15.09
N VAL A 137 2.77 10.12 -15.94
CA VAL A 137 1.71 11.05 -15.53
C VAL A 137 0.69 10.35 -14.62
N TRP A 138 0.30 9.12 -14.95
CA TRP A 138 -0.58 8.31 -14.11
C TRP A 138 0.08 7.87 -12.80
N GLU A 139 1.39 7.64 -12.79
CA GLU A 139 2.18 7.36 -11.59
C GLU A 139 2.18 8.54 -10.62
N ALA A 140 2.44 9.76 -11.11
CA ALA A 140 2.37 10.98 -10.31
C ALA A 140 0.96 11.20 -9.75
N LEU A 141 -0.07 11.16 -10.62
CA LEU A 141 -1.48 11.27 -10.20
C LEU A 141 -1.87 10.21 -9.14
N PHE A 142 -1.31 9.01 -9.20
CA PHE A 142 -1.52 7.97 -8.18
C PHE A 142 -0.83 8.32 -6.86
N LYS A 143 0.46 8.69 -6.89
CA LYS A 143 1.28 8.97 -5.71
C LYS A 143 0.81 10.21 -4.94
N GLU A 144 0.32 11.21 -5.65
CA GLU A 144 -0.26 12.46 -5.13
C GLU A 144 -1.68 12.22 -4.61
N ARG A 145 -2.61 11.81 -5.48
CA ARG A 145 -4.05 11.89 -5.17
C ARG A 145 -4.63 10.72 -4.39
N ILE A 146 -3.98 9.55 -4.34
CA ILE A 146 -4.49 8.39 -3.58
C ILE A 146 -4.00 8.49 -2.12
N PRO A 147 -4.87 8.83 -1.14
CA PRO A 147 -4.46 9.18 0.20
C PRO A 147 -3.99 7.96 0.99
N ARG A 148 -2.68 7.91 1.27
CA ARG A 148 -2.04 6.83 2.03
C ARG A 148 -2.68 6.62 3.41
N PHE A 149 -3.23 7.68 4.03
CA PHE A 149 -3.91 7.57 5.32
C PHE A 149 -5.18 6.70 5.30
N LEU A 150 -5.83 6.48 4.15
CA LEU A 150 -6.99 5.57 4.09
C LEU A 150 -6.58 4.10 4.22
N LEU A 151 -5.40 3.71 3.72
CA LEU A 151 -4.85 2.35 3.92
C LEU A 151 -4.72 2.03 5.41
N LYS A 152 -4.28 3.00 6.22
CA LYS A 152 -4.12 2.88 7.68
C LYS A 152 -5.43 2.72 8.46
N LYS A 153 -6.57 3.13 7.88
CA LYS A 153 -7.89 3.08 8.53
C LYS A 153 -8.74 1.87 8.12
N LEU A 154 -8.34 1.13 7.08
CA LEU A 154 -8.97 -0.14 6.75
C LEU A 154 -8.57 -1.20 7.79
N GLN A 155 -9.53 -2.00 8.27
CA GLN A 155 -9.20 -3.09 9.19
C GLN A 155 -8.22 -4.08 8.54
N PRO A 156 -7.26 -4.69 9.26
CA PRO A 156 -6.23 -5.54 8.66
C PRO A 156 -6.75 -6.65 7.73
N GLU A 157 -7.89 -7.26 8.07
CA GLU A 157 -8.55 -8.30 7.27
C GLU A 157 -9.11 -7.77 5.94
N LEU A 158 -9.59 -6.52 5.93
CA LEU A 158 -10.06 -5.84 4.73
C LEU A 158 -8.90 -5.23 3.92
N ALA A 159 -7.90 -4.66 4.60
CA ALA A 159 -6.72 -4.04 4.02
C ALA A 159 -5.94 -5.01 3.12
N GLN A 160 -5.79 -6.29 3.53
CA GLN A 160 -5.19 -7.33 2.67
C GLN A 160 -5.95 -7.53 1.35
N SER A 161 -7.26 -7.28 1.30
CA SER A 161 -8.08 -7.39 0.09
C SER A 161 -8.14 -6.10 -0.74
N ILE A 162 -7.95 -4.93 -0.09
CA ILE A 162 -8.07 -3.57 -0.66
C ILE A 162 -6.70 -2.85 -0.61
N VAL A 163 -5.61 -3.57 -0.85
CA VAL A 163 -4.33 -2.92 -1.13
C VAL A 163 -4.44 -2.16 -2.45
N PHE A 164 -4.03 -0.88 -2.44
CA PHE A 164 -3.78 -0.10 -3.65
C PHE A 164 -2.43 -0.53 -4.24
N ASP A 165 -2.47 -1.67 -4.92
CA ASP A 165 -1.30 -2.27 -5.55
C ASP A 165 -0.76 -1.36 -6.67
N THR A 166 0.52 -0.99 -6.58
CA THR A 166 1.28 -0.43 -7.71
C THR A 166 1.42 -1.48 -8.82
N PRO A 167 1.77 -1.11 -10.07
CA PRO A 167 1.99 -2.07 -11.16
C PRO A 167 2.85 -3.28 -10.79
N ASP A 168 3.99 -3.05 -10.13
CA ASP A 168 4.88 -4.14 -9.67
C ASP A 168 4.25 -4.95 -8.53
N LYS A 169 3.69 -4.30 -7.49
CA LYS A 169 3.00 -5.03 -6.40
C LYS A 169 1.79 -5.84 -6.88
N PHE A 170 1.14 -5.44 -7.97
CA PHE A 170 0.06 -6.19 -8.60
C PHE A 170 0.60 -7.41 -9.38
N LYS A 171 1.68 -7.20 -10.14
CA LYS A 171 2.39 -8.24 -10.89
C LYS A 171 2.94 -9.32 -9.96
N ASP A 172 3.61 -8.94 -8.87
CA ASP A 172 4.23 -9.88 -7.92
C ASP A 172 3.17 -10.72 -7.18
N LYS A 173 1.99 -10.15 -6.91
CA LYS A 173 0.87 -10.86 -6.27
C LYS A 173 0.08 -11.79 -7.20
N PHE A 174 -0.01 -11.46 -8.50
CA PHE A 174 -1.01 -12.09 -9.40
C PHE A 174 -0.50 -12.52 -10.80
N ASP A 175 0.79 -12.36 -11.12
CA ASP A 175 1.38 -12.60 -12.46
C ASP A 175 0.59 -11.90 -13.59
N ILE A 176 0.22 -10.63 -13.34
CA ILE A 176 -0.52 -9.78 -14.27
C ILE A 176 0.15 -8.40 -14.32
N LEU A 177 0.61 -8.01 -15.51
CA LEU A 177 1.06 -6.66 -15.77
C LEU A 177 -0.15 -5.73 -15.92
N ILE A 178 -0.09 -4.57 -15.26
CA ILE A 178 -1.04 -3.47 -15.39
C ILE A 178 -0.28 -2.15 -15.58
N THR A 179 -0.93 -1.16 -16.17
CA THR A 179 -0.45 0.24 -16.25
C THR A 179 -0.75 1.02 -14.97
N TRP A 180 -0.08 2.15 -14.74
CA TRP A 180 -0.43 3.06 -13.64
C TRP A 180 -1.86 3.61 -13.78
N LYS A 181 -2.36 3.77 -15.01
CA LYS A 181 -3.77 4.10 -15.28
C LYS A 181 -4.74 3.04 -14.73
N GLU A 182 -4.44 1.76 -14.99
CA GLU A 182 -5.24 0.65 -14.49
C GLU A 182 -5.15 0.54 -12.96
N ALA A 183 -3.97 0.77 -12.37
CA ALA A 183 -3.79 0.84 -10.91
C ALA A 183 -4.62 1.97 -10.28
N TYR A 184 -4.57 3.18 -10.85
CA TYR A 184 -5.34 4.35 -10.39
C TYR A 184 -6.85 4.06 -10.41
N ILE A 185 -7.37 3.53 -11.51
CA ILE A 185 -8.80 3.29 -11.66
C ILE A 185 -9.28 2.07 -10.85
N VAL A 186 -8.43 1.06 -10.63
CA VAL A 186 -8.70 -0.01 -9.64
C VAL A 186 -8.79 0.59 -8.24
N ALA A 187 -7.87 1.48 -7.84
CA ALA A 187 -7.90 2.14 -6.53
C ALA A 187 -9.17 2.98 -6.34
N VAL A 188 -9.50 3.85 -7.31
CA VAL A 188 -10.76 4.64 -7.32
C VAL A 188 -11.99 3.74 -7.22
N PHE A 189 -12.01 2.62 -7.95
CA PHE A 189 -13.17 1.71 -7.94
C PHE A 189 -13.30 0.98 -6.60
N SER A 190 -12.20 0.52 -5.98
CA SER A 190 -12.24 -0.06 -4.64
C SER A 190 -12.59 0.97 -3.56
N LEU A 191 -12.12 2.22 -3.66
CA LEU A 191 -12.51 3.30 -2.76
C LEU A 191 -14.01 3.64 -2.85
N LEU A 192 -14.59 3.54 -4.06
CA LEU A 192 -16.05 3.64 -4.25
C LEU A 192 -16.79 2.47 -3.58
N GLN A 193 -16.20 1.27 -3.51
CA GLN A 193 -16.79 0.13 -2.80
C GLN A 193 -16.77 0.37 -1.29
N GLU A 194 -15.65 0.85 -0.74
CA GLU A 194 -15.51 1.10 0.70
C GLU A 194 -16.40 2.24 1.21
N LYS A 195 -16.58 3.30 0.41
CA LYS A 195 -17.57 4.35 0.72
C LYS A 195 -19.03 3.85 0.73
N LEU A 196 -19.31 2.68 0.17
CA LEU A 196 -20.63 2.03 0.25
C LEU A 196 -20.74 1.03 1.42
N ASN A 197 -19.62 0.74 2.09
CA ASN A 197 -19.51 -0.20 3.21
C ASN A 197 -19.42 0.52 4.57
N HIS A 198 -18.78 1.70 4.61
CA HIS A 198 -18.43 2.39 5.87
C HIS A 198 -18.83 3.87 5.88
N ASP A 199 -19.54 4.28 6.94
CA ASP A 199 -19.69 5.68 7.34
C ASP A 199 -18.34 6.17 7.90
N PHE A 200 -17.46 6.64 7.02
CA PHE A 200 -16.17 7.23 7.40
C PHE A 200 -16.40 8.52 8.21
N GLU A 201 -16.24 8.45 9.54
CA GLU A 201 -16.37 9.60 10.44
C GLU A 201 -15.30 10.68 10.19
N CYS A 202 -15.67 11.64 9.34
CA CYS A 202 -15.10 12.96 9.27
C CYS A 202 -16.19 13.90 8.74
N HIS A 203 -16.39 15.08 9.33
CA HIS A 203 -17.44 16.03 8.90
C HIS A 203 -17.13 16.77 7.58
N CYS A 204 -16.20 16.25 6.76
CA CYS A 204 -15.89 16.75 5.41
C CYS A 204 -15.22 15.69 4.51
N HIS A 205 -14.13 15.06 4.94
CA HIS A 205 -13.22 14.32 4.04
C HIS A 205 -13.80 13.08 3.35
N SER A 206 -14.97 12.55 3.73
CA SER A 206 -15.54 11.33 3.15
C SER A 206 -16.60 11.58 2.07
N ASP A 207 -17.38 12.66 2.16
CA ASP A 207 -18.59 12.87 1.35
C ASP A 207 -18.32 13.27 -0.11
N HIS A 208 -17.18 13.89 -0.41
CA HIS A 208 -16.77 14.26 -1.78
C HIS A 208 -15.50 13.58 -2.29
N PHE A 209 -14.79 12.79 -1.50
CA PHE A 209 -13.45 12.30 -1.87
C PHE A 209 -13.38 11.48 -3.18
N ILE A 210 -14.36 10.60 -3.47
CA ILE A 210 -14.39 9.87 -4.76
C ILE A 210 -14.66 10.82 -5.94
N GLN A 211 -15.36 11.94 -5.68
CA GLN A 211 -15.53 13.02 -6.66
C GLN A 211 -14.22 13.80 -6.86
N ASP A 212 -13.46 14.06 -5.79
CA ASP A 212 -12.14 14.71 -5.86
C ASP A 212 -11.18 13.92 -6.77
N LEU A 213 -11.07 12.60 -6.60
CA LEU A 213 -10.20 11.74 -7.44
C LEU A 213 -10.50 11.81 -8.94
N LEU A 214 -11.79 11.85 -9.30
CA LEU A 214 -12.21 11.78 -10.71
C LEU A 214 -12.35 13.17 -11.36
N TYR A 215 -12.89 14.13 -10.62
CA TYR A 215 -13.37 15.42 -11.11
C TYR A 215 -12.65 16.63 -10.50
N GLY A 216 -11.80 16.42 -9.48
CA GLY A 216 -11.05 17.49 -8.81
C GLY A 216 -9.81 17.95 -9.59
N ILE A 217 -9.42 19.20 -9.35
CA ILE A 217 -8.20 19.81 -9.89
C ILE A 217 -7.08 19.71 -8.85
N GLY A 218 -5.93 19.16 -9.27
CA GLY A 218 -4.71 19.08 -8.47
C GLY A 218 -4.74 18.10 -7.29
N ASP A 219 -3.73 18.23 -6.43
CA ASP A 219 -3.64 17.59 -5.11
C ASP A 219 -4.29 18.49 -4.03
N ILE A 220 -4.66 17.89 -2.91
CA ILE A 220 -5.06 18.55 -1.66
C ILE A 220 -3.82 19.01 -0.87
N HIS A 221 -2.66 18.40 -1.12
CA HIS A 221 -1.37 18.72 -0.50
C HIS A 221 -0.47 19.56 -1.42
N GLU A 222 0.72 19.94 -0.95
CA GLU A 222 1.38 21.20 -1.33
C GLU A 222 1.88 21.28 -2.79
N GLY A 223 1.67 22.45 -3.41
CA GLY A 223 2.27 22.80 -4.71
C GLY A 223 1.40 23.76 -5.52
N THR A 224 1.48 23.71 -6.84
CA THR A 224 0.68 24.57 -7.74
C THR A 224 -0.84 24.41 -7.57
N ALA A 225 -1.31 23.27 -7.07
CA ALA A 225 -2.71 23.11 -6.67
C ALA A 225 -3.09 24.05 -5.50
N THR A 226 -2.20 24.22 -4.52
CA THR A 226 -2.31 25.18 -3.41
C THR A 226 -2.22 26.63 -3.91
N GLU A 227 -1.39 26.92 -4.91
CA GLU A 227 -1.34 28.25 -5.54
C GLU A 227 -2.69 28.60 -6.19
N ILE A 228 -3.31 27.65 -6.92
CA ILE A 228 -4.68 27.83 -7.47
C ILE A 228 -5.69 27.95 -6.32
N ALA A 229 -5.54 27.21 -5.22
CA ALA A 229 -6.44 27.30 -4.07
C ALA A 229 -6.45 28.70 -3.44
N ASN A 230 -5.27 29.29 -3.23
CA ASN A 230 -5.11 30.63 -2.66
C ASN A 230 -5.86 31.70 -3.50
N CYS A 231 -6.05 31.48 -4.80
CA CYS A 231 -6.81 32.36 -5.69
C CYS A 231 -8.33 32.48 -5.39
N PHE A 232 -8.85 31.72 -4.41
CA PHE A 232 -10.26 31.76 -3.99
C PHE A 232 -10.44 31.91 -2.46
N MET A 233 -9.35 31.91 -1.68
CA MET A 233 -9.41 31.90 -0.21
C MET A 233 -9.84 33.24 0.40
N GLU A 234 -9.60 34.36 -0.30
CA GLU A 234 -10.03 35.69 0.13
C GLU A 234 -11.36 36.10 -0.53
N GLY A 235 -12.23 36.76 0.25
CA GLY A 235 -13.46 37.39 -0.24
C GLY A 235 -14.65 36.47 -0.55
N GLY A 236 -14.47 35.14 -0.56
CA GLY A 236 -15.57 34.19 -0.85
C GLY A 236 -15.86 34.00 -2.34
N THR A 237 -14.85 34.19 -3.20
CA THR A 237 -14.93 33.97 -4.65
C THR A 237 -15.24 32.50 -4.96
N LEU A 238 -16.41 32.22 -5.57
CA LEU A 238 -16.84 30.85 -5.89
C LEU A 238 -16.44 30.37 -7.29
N ASN A 239 -16.02 31.26 -8.20
CA ASN A 239 -15.61 30.92 -9.58
C ASN A 239 -14.59 31.94 -10.09
N THR A 240 -13.46 31.42 -10.60
CA THR A 240 -12.43 32.19 -11.30
C THR A 240 -12.01 31.44 -12.56
N HIS A 241 -12.09 32.10 -13.71
CA HIS A 241 -11.76 31.54 -15.04
C HIS A 241 -12.43 30.19 -15.38
N GLY A 242 -13.62 29.89 -14.85
CA GLY A 242 -14.32 28.62 -15.12
C GLY A 242 -13.85 27.45 -14.23
N ILE A 243 -12.94 27.71 -13.29
CA ILE A 243 -12.68 26.85 -12.13
C ILE A 243 -13.59 27.31 -10.99
N TYR A 244 -14.24 26.37 -10.33
CA TYR A 244 -15.21 26.61 -9.26
C TYR A 244 -14.72 26.06 -7.92
N CYS A 245 -15.04 26.78 -6.83
CA CYS A 245 -14.90 26.27 -5.46
C CYS A 245 -16.24 25.68 -5.00
N CYS A 246 -16.27 24.39 -4.64
CA CYS A 246 -17.53 23.64 -4.46
C CYS A 246 -18.12 23.61 -3.05
N ALA A 247 -17.31 23.81 -1.99
CA ALA A 247 -17.79 23.63 -0.62
C ALA A 247 -17.20 24.67 0.36
N LEU A 248 -18.06 25.17 1.25
CA LEU A 248 -17.73 26.23 2.22
C LEU A 248 -16.97 25.73 3.46
N THR A 249 -16.96 24.41 3.71
CA THR A 249 -16.31 23.79 4.88
C THR A 249 -15.08 22.97 4.53
N CYS A 250 -14.88 22.64 3.25
CA CYS A 250 -13.69 21.92 2.77
C CYS A 250 -13.35 22.47 1.38
N PHE A 251 -12.21 23.14 1.27
CA PHE A 251 -11.82 23.81 0.04
C PHE A 251 -11.60 22.79 -1.10
N ARG A 252 -12.32 22.92 -2.21
CA ARG A 252 -12.29 21.96 -3.34
C ARG A 252 -12.51 22.63 -4.69
N LEU A 253 -11.64 22.33 -5.65
CA LEU A 253 -11.63 22.91 -6.99
C LEU A 253 -12.06 21.91 -8.06
N THR A 254 -12.88 22.35 -9.00
CA THR A 254 -13.26 21.59 -10.19
C THR A 254 -13.54 22.51 -11.39
N THR A 255 -13.62 21.97 -12.60
CA THR A 255 -13.98 22.74 -13.81
C THR A 255 -15.50 22.93 -13.90
N ALA A 256 -15.93 23.97 -14.62
CA ALA A 256 -17.34 24.26 -14.90
C ALA A 256 -18.13 23.02 -15.38
N ASN A 257 -17.48 22.16 -16.17
CA ASN A 257 -18.08 20.96 -16.76
C ASN A 257 -18.43 19.89 -15.70
N HIS A 258 -17.70 19.83 -14.58
CA HIS A 258 -17.89 18.82 -13.53
C HIS A 258 -18.44 19.38 -12.21
N TYR A 259 -18.63 20.70 -12.09
CA TYR A 259 -19.23 21.32 -10.90
C TYR A 259 -20.52 20.62 -10.42
N HIS A 260 -21.39 20.21 -11.35
CA HIS A 260 -22.63 19.49 -11.06
C HIS A 260 -22.45 18.10 -10.39
N LYS A 261 -21.23 17.56 -10.34
CA LYS A 261 -20.91 16.28 -9.67
C LYS A 261 -20.78 16.44 -8.14
N PHE A 262 -20.59 17.66 -7.64
CA PHE A 262 -20.30 17.97 -6.23
C PHE A 262 -21.53 18.43 -5.40
N ALA A 263 -22.73 18.37 -5.98
CA ALA A 263 -24.00 18.86 -5.43
C ALA A 263 -24.12 20.40 -5.33
N ASP A 264 -25.31 20.89 -4.98
CA ASP A 264 -25.68 22.32 -5.02
C ASP A 264 -25.55 22.97 -3.63
N PRO A 265 -24.59 23.89 -3.42
CA PRO A 265 -24.36 24.53 -2.12
C PRO A 265 -25.50 25.46 -1.68
N THR A 266 -26.48 25.75 -2.55
CA THR A 266 -27.67 26.56 -2.20
C THR A 266 -28.76 25.76 -1.50
N THR A 267 -28.61 24.43 -1.34
CA THR A 267 -29.61 23.58 -0.68
C THR A 267 -29.30 23.32 0.80
N PRO A 268 -30.01 23.94 1.77
CA PRO A 268 -29.67 23.90 3.20
C PRO A 268 -30.19 22.64 3.91
N LYS A 269 -30.06 21.47 3.26
CA LYS A 269 -30.30 20.15 3.86
C LYS A 269 -29.07 19.29 3.62
N PRO A 270 -28.56 18.53 4.62
CA PRO A 270 -27.58 17.49 4.36
C PRO A 270 -28.23 16.49 3.39
N MET A 271 -27.75 16.44 2.15
CA MET A 271 -28.47 15.76 1.06
C MET A 271 -28.20 14.24 1.00
N PHE A 272 -27.54 13.68 2.02
CA PHE A 272 -27.23 12.25 2.15
C PHE A 272 -27.84 11.59 3.40
N PRO A 273 -29.17 11.64 3.63
CA PRO A 273 -29.81 10.82 4.65
C PRO A 273 -29.90 9.36 4.17
N ASN A 274 -28.84 8.58 4.43
CA ASN A 274 -28.76 7.12 4.34
C ASN A 274 -29.07 6.50 2.95
N HIS A 275 -29.09 7.31 1.89
CA HIS A 275 -29.38 6.88 0.52
C HIS A 275 -28.36 7.50 -0.44
N ILE A 276 -27.36 6.70 -0.83
CA ILE A 276 -26.47 7.03 -1.95
C ILE A 276 -27.34 7.21 -3.20
N ASN A 277 -27.25 8.40 -3.79
CA ASN A 277 -28.12 8.80 -4.89
C ASN A 277 -27.87 7.93 -6.13
N ASP A 278 -28.92 7.37 -6.75
CA ASP A 278 -28.86 6.47 -7.92
C ASP A 278 -28.11 7.09 -9.12
N SER A 279 -27.96 8.42 -9.15
CA SER A 279 -27.15 9.15 -10.12
C SER A 279 -25.64 8.97 -9.97
N PHE A 280 -25.13 8.79 -8.74
CA PHE A 280 -23.70 8.93 -8.44
C PHE A 280 -22.88 7.73 -8.89
N VAL A 281 -23.19 6.53 -8.38
CA VAL A 281 -22.52 5.28 -8.75
C VAL A 281 -22.73 4.99 -10.25
N SER A 282 -23.92 5.31 -10.75
CA SER A 282 -24.24 5.29 -12.18
C SER A 282 -23.31 6.22 -12.97
N GLY A 283 -23.12 7.46 -12.53
CA GLY A 283 -22.23 8.46 -13.11
C GLY A 283 -20.79 7.98 -13.25
N ILE A 284 -20.20 7.42 -12.18
CA ILE A 284 -18.82 6.91 -12.23
C ILE A 284 -18.69 5.73 -13.21
N VAL A 285 -19.60 4.75 -13.13
CA VAL A 285 -19.61 3.60 -14.06
C VAL A 285 -19.84 4.04 -15.52
N ASN A 286 -20.43 5.21 -15.76
CA ASN A 286 -20.49 5.81 -17.09
C ASN A 286 -19.11 6.32 -17.53
N GLU A 287 -18.49 7.24 -16.79
CA GLU A 287 -17.19 7.83 -17.16
C GLU A 287 -16.11 6.74 -17.39
N LEU A 288 -16.02 5.73 -16.51
CA LEU A 288 -15.04 4.64 -16.66
C LEU A 288 -15.25 3.80 -17.92
N VAL A 289 -16.51 3.63 -18.35
CA VAL A 289 -16.91 2.88 -19.55
C VAL A 289 -16.79 3.71 -20.83
N ASP A 290 -16.92 5.03 -20.71
CA ASP A 290 -16.87 5.98 -21.81
C ASP A 290 -15.41 6.48 -22.04
N CYS A 291 -14.52 6.33 -21.04
CA CYS A 291 -13.05 6.43 -21.14
C CYS A 291 -12.33 5.10 -21.49
N ASP A 292 -13.09 4.05 -21.84
CA ASP A 292 -12.66 2.69 -22.23
C ASP A 292 -11.63 2.02 -21.27
N VAL A 293 -11.79 2.21 -19.95
CA VAL A 293 -10.82 1.70 -18.96
C VAL A 293 -11.01 0.21 -18.69
N LEU A 294 -9.89 -0.51 -18.56
CA LEU A 294 -9.82 -1.94 -18.26
C LEU A 294 -9.77 -2.15 -16.73
N LEU A 295 -10.86 -2.65 -16.13
CA LEU A 295 -10.89 -2.98 -14.69
C LEU A 295 -10.34 -4.40 -14.47
N ARG A 296 -9.09 -4.52 -14.01
CA ARG A 296 -8.37 -5.80 -13.85
C ARG A 296 -8.68 -6.56 -12.56
N LYS A 297 -8.85 -5.83 -11.44
CA LYS A 297 -9.15 -6.35 -10.10
C LYS A 297 -10.53 -5.88 -9.66
N LEU A 298 -11.26 -6.78 -8.99
CA LEU A 298 -12.64 -6.54 -8.60
C LEU A 298 -12.95 -7.25 -7.28
N THR A 299 -13.18 -6.46 -6.23
CA THR A 299 -13.59 -6.93 -4.90
C THR A 299 -15.11 -6.84 -4.74
N PHE A 300 -15.71 -7.64 -3.86
CA PHE A 300 -17.13 -7.54 -3.46
C PHE A 300 -17.30 -7.89 -1.99
N SER A 301 -18.06 -7.08 -1.24
CA SER A 301 -18.56 -7.34 0.11
C SER A 301 -20.08 -7.58 0.10
N ASP A 302 -20.66 -8.11 1.20
CA ASP A 302 -22.12 -8.27 1.34
C ASP A 302 -22.84 -6.91 1.29
N GLU A 303 -22.18 -5.91 1.87
CA GLU A 303 -22.58 -4.51 2.05
C GLU A 303 -22.68 -3.84 0.68
N TYR A 304 -21.62 -3.93 -0.13
CA TYR A 304 -21.62 -3.44 -1.51
C TYR A 304 -22.65 -4.18 -2.39
N LEU A 305 -22.78 -5.50 -2.24
CA LEU A 305 -23.79 -6.30 -2.97
C LEU A 305 -25.23 -5.92 -2.58
N PHE A 306 -25.44 -5.42 -1.35
CA PHE A 306 -26.69 -4.87 -0.86
C PHE A 306 -26.92 -3.44 -1.38
N ALA A 307 -25.93 -2.56 -1.32
CA ALA A 307 -25.98 -1.18 -1.83
C ALA A 307 -26.24 -1.15 -3.35
N MET A 308 -25.62 -2.05 -4.12
CA MET A 308 -25.77 -2.16 -5.58
C MET A 308 -27.07 -2.83 -6.05
N LYS A 309 -27.84 -3.41 -5.13
CA LYS A 309 -29.08 -4.15 -5.40
C LYS A 309 -30.18 -3.39 -6.17
N PRO A 310 -30.39 -2.06 -6.01
CA PRO A 310 -31.32 -1.29 -6.85
C PRO A 310 -30.86 -1.27 -8.31
N TYR A 311 -29.60 -0.93 -8.54
CA TYR A 311 -28.97 -0.79 -9.86
C TYR A 311 -29.03 -2.09 -10.68
N PHE A 312 -28.91 -3.26 -10.04
CA PHE A 312 -29.06 -4.57 -10.71
C PHE A 312 -30.48 -4.88 -11.23
N LYS A 313 -31.44 -3.96 -11.10
CA LYS A 313 -32.73 -4.00 -11.81
C LYS A 313 -32.69 -3.30 -13.17
N ASN A 314 -31.73 -2.41 -13.42
CA ASN A 314 -31.63 -1.61 -14.64
C ASN A 314 -30.82 -2.34 -15.74
N PRO A 315 -31.43 -2.75 -16.86
CA PRO A 315 -30.71 -3.48 -17.93
C PRO A 315 -29.62 -2.64 -18.62
N GLY A 316 -29.79 -1.31 -18.68
CA GLY A 316 -28.79 -0.40 -19.24
C GLY A 316 -27.53 -0.34 -18.37
N PHE A 317 -27.70 -0.32 -17.05
CA PHE A 317 -26.58 -0.36 -16.11
C PHE A 317 -25.84 -1.71 -16.15
N ILE A 318 -26.59 -2.83 -16.17
CA ILE A 318 -26.00 -4.17 -16.38
C ILE A 318 -25.18 -4.24 -17.68
N LYS A 319 -25.65 -3.61 -18.78
CA LYS A 319 -24.90 -3.55 -20.04
C LYS A 319 -23.59 -2.76 -19.92
N LYS A 320 -23.52 -1.72 -19.06
CA LYS A 320 -22.27 -0.98 -18.78
C LYS A 320 -21.32 -1.77 -17.89
N LEU A 321 -21.81 -2.40 -16.81
CA LEU A 321 -20.99 -3.32 -16.01
C LEU A 321 -20.43 -4.49 -16.84
N ASN A 322 -21.19 -5.01 -17.81
CA ASN A 322 -20.74 -6.05 -18.73
C ASN A 322 -19.65 -5.58 -19.73
N LYS A 323 -19.47 -4.26 -19.94
CA LYS A 323 -18.25 -3.75 -20.61
C LYS A 323 -17.09 -3.76 -19.63
N LEU A 324 -17.25 -3.10 -18.48
CA LEU A 324 -16.19 -2.87 -17.49
C LEU A 324 -15.60 -4.18 -16.95
N PHE A 325 -16.46 -5.15 -16.60
CA PHE A 325 -16.05 -6.44 -16.01
C PHE A 325 -15.52 -7.46 -17.04
N ARG A 326 -15.45 -7.10 -18.34
CA ARG A 326 -14.97 -8.00 -19.40
C ARG A 326 -13.50 -8.38 -19.26
N PHE A 327 -12.72 -7.53 -18.60
CA PHE A 327 -11.25 -7.63 -18.49
C PHE A 327 -10.78 -7.93 -17.05
N VAL A 328 -11.69 -8.39 -16.18
CA VAL A 328 -11.38 -8.76 -14.80
C VAL A 328 -10.58 -10.06 -14.80
N GLU A 329 -9.32 -9.97 -14.39
CA GLU A 329 -8.41 -11.12 -14.25
C GLU A 329 -8.26 -11.56 -12.79
N VAL A 330 -8.56 -10.67 -11.82
CA VAL A 330 -8.53 -10.91 -10.37
C VAL A 330 -9.90 -10.65 -9.75
N LEU A 331 -10.47 -11.64 -9.07
CA LEU A 331 -11.76 -11.54 -8.39
C LEU A 331 -11.64 -11.88 -6.90
N THR A 332 -11.99 -10.94 -6.02
CA THR A 332 -12.10 -11.18 -4.58
C THR A 332 -13.57 -11.09 -4.16
N VAL A 333 -14.08 -12.13 -3.48
CA VAL A 333 -15.42 -12.12 -2.89
C VAL A 333 -15.28 -12.27 -1.37
N VAL A 334 -15.49 -11.18 -0.67
CA VAL A 334 -15.55 -11.09 0.79
C VAL A 334 -17.01 -11.30 1.22
N ASN A 335 -17.21 -12.15 2.23
CA ASN A 335 -18.52 -12.44 2.79
C ASN A 335 -18.34 -12.76 4.28
N GLU A 336 -18.64 -11.80 5.15
CA GLU A 336 -18.56 -11.96 6.60
C GLU A 336 -19.85 -12.59 7.17
N SER A 337 -20.99 -12.29 6.54
CA SER A 337 -22.32 -12.70 7.00
C SER A 337 -22.85 -13.93 6.27
N TYR A 338 -23.73 -14.71 6.89
CA TYR A 338 -24.46 -15.76 6.16
C TYR A 338 -25.50 -15.12 5.21
N THR A 339 -25.09 -14.92 3.97
CA THR A 339 -25.81 -14.25 2.88
C THR A 339 -27.30 -14.55 2.83
N SER A 340 -28.10 -13.48 2.87
CA SER A 340 -29.52 -13.57 2.56
C SER A 340 -29.72 -14.00 1.09
N ASN A 341 -30.82 -14.72 0.81
CA ASN A 341 -31.16 -15.16 -0.55
C ASN A 341 -31.23 -14.00 -1.57
N ALA A 342 -31.48 -12.77 -1.10
CA ALA A 342 -31.48 -11.58 -1.93
C ALA A 342 -30.06 -11.15 -2.36
N ILE A 343 -29.06 -11.26 -1.47
CA ILE A 343 -27.66 -10.95 -1.76
C ILE A 343 -27.06 -12.02 -2.69
N LYS A 344 -27.37 -13.31 -2.46
CA LYS A 344 -27.01 -14.40 -3.40
C LYS A 344 -27.55 -14.15 -4.81
N GLY A 345 -28.73 -13.51 -4.93
CA GLY A 345 -29.31 -13.06 -6.19
C GLY A 345 -28.51 -11.94 -6.88
N SER A 346 -27.99 -10.96 -6.13
CA SER A 346 -27.04 -9.94 -6.63
C SER A 346 -25.73 -10.59 -7.06
N LEU A 347 -25.10 -11.39 -6.19
CA LEU A 347 -23.82 -12.03 -6.44
C LEU A 347 -23.86 -12.93 -7.69
N ASN A 348 -24.89 -13.78 -7.84
CA ASN A 348 -25.04 -14.61 -9.04
C ASN A 348 -25.15 -13.76 -10.32
N LYS A 349 -25.87 -12.62 -10.31
CA LYS A 349 -25.92 -11.72 -11.49
C LYS A 349 -24.52 -11.24 -11.89
N ILE A 350 -23.75 -10.75 -10.92
CA ILE A 350 -22.38 -10.26 -11.12
C ILE A 350 -21.45 -11.37 -11.61
N VAL A 351 -21.52 -12.55 -10.97
CA VAL A 351 -20.71 -13.72 -11.33
C VAL A 351 -21.03 -14.20 -12.75
N ASN A 352 -22.24 -13.98 -13.28
CA ASN A 352 -22.55 -14.20 -14.71
C ASN A 352 -21.97 -13.13 -15.66
N LEU A 353 -21.50 -11.98 -15.17
CA LEU A 353 -20.78 -10.99 -15.98
C LEU A 353 -19.28 -11.33 -16.06
N VAL A 354 -18.70 -11.77 -14.93
CA VAL A 354 -17.28 -12.15 -14.81
C VAL A 354 -17.01 -13.56 -15.37
N PHE A 355 -17.94 -14.49 -15.18
CA PHE A 355 -17.95 -15.83 -15.77
C PHE A 355 -19.15 -15.99 -16.72
N PRO A 356 -19.13 -15.35 -17.90
CA PRO A 356 -20.23 -15.41 -18.85
C PRO A 356 -20.45 -16.85 -19.38
N PRO A 357 -21.67 -17.43 -19.23
CA PRO A 357 -21.91 -18.84 -19.54
C PRO A 357 -21.66 -19.15 -21.02
N GLY A 358 -20.95 -20.25 -21.27
CA GLY A 358 -20.59 -20.70 -22.61
C GLY A 358 -19.41 -19.94 -23.25
N LYS A 359 -18.64 -19.17 -22.46
CA LYS A 359 -17.40 -18.52 -22.89
C LYS A 359 -16.28 -18.81 -21.91
N LEU A 360 -15.04 -18.79 -22.40
CA LEU A 360 -13.87 -18.69 -21.54
C LEU A 360 -13.88 -17.31 -20.87
N SER A 361 -13.56 -17.28 -19.57
CA SER A 361 -13.28 -16.06 -18.82
C SER A 361 -11.77 -15.84 -18.75
N VAL A 362 -11.34 -14.59 -18.59
CA VAL A 362 -9.91 -14.22 -18.44
C VAL A 362 -9.43 -14.25 -16.98
N VAL A 363 -10.31 -14.57 -16.02
CA VAL A 363 -9.94 -14.68 -14.60
C VAL A 363 -8.85 -15.72 -14.37
N LYS A 364 -7.72 -15.27 -13.83
CA LYS A 364 -6.54 -16.06 -13.43
C LYS A 364 -6.45 -16.24 -11.91
N SER A 365 -6.98 -15.29 -11.14
CA SER A 365 -6.88 -15.23 -9.68
C SER A 365 -8.27 -15.09 -9.06
N VAL A 366 -8.60 -15.93 -8.07
CA VAL A 366 -9.84 -15.83 -7.29
C VAL A 366 -9.57 -16.01 -5.80
N THR A 367 -10.07 -15.08 -4.98
CA THR A 367 -10.08 -15.21 -3.52
C THR A 367 -11.53 -15.28 -3.02
N LEU A 368 -11.88 -16.34 -2.30
CA LEU A 368 -13.22 -16.58 -1.75
C LEU A 368 -13.18 -16.62 -0.22
N VAL A 369 -13.78 -15.63 0.42
CA VAL A 369 -14.14 -15.67 1.84
C VAL A 369 -15.55 -16.23 1.94
N ASN A 370 -15.75 -17.38 2.60
CA ASN A 370 -17.03 -18.07 2.84
C ASN A 370 -17.94 -18.45 1.62
N GLU A 371 -17.94 -17.72 0.50
CA GLU A 371 -18.93 -17.83 -0.59
C GLU A 371 -18.61 -18.91 -1.66
N PHE A 372 -18.46 -20.14 -1.18
CA PHE A 372 -18.25 -21.33 -2.02
C PHE A 372 -19.51 -21.78 -2.77
N GLU A 373 -20.69 -21.27 -2.40
CA GLU A 373 -21.97 -21.71 -2.96
C GLU A 373 -22.32 -21.03 -4.29
N VAL A 374 -22.08 -19.72 -4.40
CA VAL A 374 -22.44 -18.96 -5.60
C VAL A 374 -21.30 -18.94 -6.62
N VAL A 375 -20.05 -18.77 -6.18
CA VAL A 375 -18.89 -18.66 -7.09
C VAL A 375 -18.32 -20.03 -7.45
N GLY A 376 -18.18 -20.93 -6.47
CA GLY A 376 -17.57 -22.25 -6.63
C GLY A 376 -18.07 -23.07 -7.84
N PRO A 377 -19.39 -23.15 -8.12
CA PRO A 377 -19.91 -23.85 -9.30
C PRO A 377 -19.48 -23.26 -10.65
N ARG A 378 -18.96 -22.02 -10.69
CA ARG A 378 -18.49 -21.33 -11.90
C ARG A 378 -16.98 -21.46 -12.13
N LEU A 379 -16.21 -21.78 -11.10
CA LEU A 379 -14.78 -22.09 -11.24
C LEU A 379 -14.55 -23.46 -11.91
N LYS A 380 -15.58 -24.33 -11.91
CA LYS A 380 -15.52 -25.67 -12.51
C LYS A 380 -15.32 -25.59 -14.02
N GLY A 381 -14.11 -25.96 -14.47
CA GLY A 381 -13.72 -25.91 -15.89
C GLY A 381 -12.97 -24.64 -16.31
N HIS A 382 -12.69 -23.74 -15.36
CA HIS A 382 -11.66 -22.72 -15.50
C HIS A 382 -10.39 -23.22 -14.80
N ASN A 383 -9.22 -22.91 -15.38
CA ASN A 383 -7.93 -23.12 -14.75
C ASN A 383 -7.44 -21.78 -14.19
N LEU A 384 -7.40 -21.68 -12.86
CA LEU A 384 -6.81 -20.54 -12.16
C LEU A 384 -5.31 -20.77 -11.94
N LYS A 385 -4.53 -19.70 -12.00
CA LYS A 385 -3.14 -19.64 -11.50
C LYS A 385 -3.12 -19.47 -9.98
N HIS A 386 -4.03 -18.64 -9.43
CA HIS A 386 -4.08 -18.31 -8.00
C HIS A 386 -5.47 -18.60 -7.42
N LEU A 387 -5.53 -19.27 -6.28
CA LEU A 387 -6.78 -19.55 -5.56
C LEU A 387 -6.62 -19.32 -4.04
N GLY A 388 -7.28 -18.28 -3.52
CA GLY A 388 -7.44 -18.02 -2.10
C GLY A 388 -8.79 -18.55 -1.58
N ILE A 389 -8.78 -19.24 -0.44
CA ILE A 389 -9.98 -19.77 0.22
C ILE A 389 -9.90 -19.46 1.72
N SER A 390 -10.73 -18.53 2.17
CA SER A 390 -10.83 -18.11 3.58
C SER A 390 -12.15 -18.60 4.19
N LEU A 391 -12.08 -19.24 5.36
CA LEU A 391 -13.23 -19.85 6.03
C LEU A 391 -13.38 -19.34 7.47
N TYR A 392 -14.49 -18.66 7.76
CA TYR A 392 -14.85 -18.30 9.12
C TYR A 392 -15.35 -19.53 9.87
N LEU A 393 -14.68 -19.89 10.96
CA LEU A 393 -15.03 -21.00 11.82
C LEU A 393 -16.10 -20.55 12.82
N ASN A 394 -17.36 -20.82 12.53
CA ASN A 394 -18.51 -20.53 13.39
C ASN A 394 -19.41 -21.77 13.55
N ARG A 395 -20.48 -21.68 14.35
CA ARG A 395 -21.35 -22.84 14.67
C ARG A 395 -22.04 -23.47 13.45
N LYS A 396 -22.07 -22.79 12.30
CA LYS A 396 -22.63 -23.29 11.04
C LYS A 396 -21.57 -23.91 10.12
N THR A 397 -20.28 -23.62 10.35
CA THR A 397 -19.18 -24.09 9.47
C THR A 397 -18.31 -25.18 10.09
N VAL A 398 -18.26 -25.28 11.43
CA VAL A 398 -17.67 -26.42 12.14
C VAL A 398 -18.71 -27.24 12.90
N PHE A 399 -18.37 -28.48 13.21
CA PHE A 399 -19.03 -29.29 14.24
C PHE A 399 -18.03 -29.61 15.37
N ARG A 400 -18.55 -29.73 16.59
CA ARG A 400 -17.77 -30.17 17.75
C ARG A 400 -17.76 -31.70 17.78
N THR A 401 -16.59 -32.30 17.97
CA THR A 401 -16.52 -33.73 18.33
C THR A 401 -17.06 -33.92 19.75
N ALA A 402 -17.84 -34.98 19.98
CA ALA A 402 -18.76 -35.12 21.12
C ALA A 402 -18.10 -35.46 22.47
N VAL A 403 -16.95 -34.86 22.79
CA VAL A 403 -16.33 -34.94 24.11
C VAL A 403 -17.05 -33.97 25.05
N MET A 404 -17.47 -34.42 26.23
CA MET A 404 -17.87 -33.50 27.30
C MET A 404 -16.61 -32.83 27.86
N VAL A 405 -16.48 -31.52 27.65
CA VAL A 405 -15.33 -30.74 28.11
C VAL A 405 -15.78 -29.68 29.11
N SER A 406 -14.96 -29.45 30.14
CA SER A 406 -15.24 -28.47 31.20
C SER A 406 -15.17 -27.02 30.70
N LYS A 407 -15.68 -26.05 31.48
CA LYS A 407 -15.91 -24.66 31.05
C LYS A 407 -14.68 -23.88 30.57
N CYS A 408 -13.45 -24.37 30.78
CA CYS A 408 -12.20 -23.64 30.52
C CYS A 408 -11.24 -24.32 29.53
N GLN A 409 -11.65 -25.44 28.90
CA GLN A 409 -10.75 -26.25 28.05
C GLN A 409 -11.00 -26.04 26.54
N ILE A 410 -9.95 -26.36 25.77
CA ILE A 410 -9.89 -26.20 24.31
C ILE A 410 -10.88 -27.16 23.65
N VAL A 411 -11.77 -26.66 22.79
CA VAL A 411 -12.83 -27.47 22.17
C VAL A 411 -12.38 -28.05 20.82
N PRO A 412 -12.20 -29.38 20.66
CA PRO A 412 -11.90 -29.98 19.37
C PRO A 412 -13.06 -29.82 18.38
N VAL A 413 -12.74 -29.39 17.16
CA VAL A 413 -13.68 -29.13 16.06
C VAL A 413 -13.18 -29.67 14.73
N ARG A 414 -14.13 -29.95 13.83
CA ARG A 414 -13.88 -30.27 12.42
C ARG A 414 -14.77 -29.42 11.53
N ILE A 415 -14.30 -29.10 10.33
CA ILE A 415 -15.10 -28.41 9.30
C ILE A 415 -16.27 -29.32 8.89
N GLN A 416 -17.46 -28.74 8.67
CA GLN A 416 -18.64 -29.54 8.30
C GLN A 416 -18.50 -30.12 6.89
N LYS A 417 -18.85 -31.40 6.75
CA LYS A 417 -18.62 -32.19 5.53
C LYS A 417 -19.23 -31.56 4.25
N ASN A 418 -20.37 -30.89 4.38
CA ASN A 418 -21.03 -30.16 3.28
C ASN A 418 -20.24 -28.95 2.77
N ILE A 419 -19.38 -28.33 3.60
CA ILE A 419 -18.47 -27.24 3.23
C ILE A 419 -17.17 -27.84 2.70
N SER A 420 -16.62 -28.83 3.41
CA SER A 420 -15.46 -29.60 2.94
C SER A 420 -15.67 -30.09 1.50
N GLN A 421 -16.81 -30.72 1.20
CA GLN A 421 -17.15 -31.19 -0.15
C GLN A 421 -17.18 -30.07 -1.20
N LYS A 422 -17.75 -28.89 -0.90
CA LYS A 422 -17.77 -27.75 -1.83
C LYS A 422 -16.37 -27.23 -2.14
N ILE A 423 -15.52 -27.10 -1.12
CA ILE A 423 -14.14 -26.64 -1.29
C ILE A 423 -13.31 -27.69 -2.05
N ILE A 424 -13.47 -28.98 -1.72
CA ILE A 424 -12.87 -30.12 -2.45
C ILE A 424 -13.30 -30.13 -3.93
N GLU A 425 -14.58 -29.87 -4.22
CA GLU A 425 -15.10 -29.79 -5.59
C GLU A 425 -14.53 -28.60 -6.39
N ILE A 426 -14.16 -27.49 -5.74
CA ILE A 426 -13.43 -26.39 -6.39
C ILE A 426 -12.00 -26.85 -6.66
N ILE A 427 -11.25 -27.22 -5.62
CA ILE A 427 -9.83 -27.59 -5.68
C ILE A 427 -9.57 -28.68 -6.74
N ASN A 428 -10.37 -29.74 -6.77
CA ASN A 428 -10.20 -30.85 -7.72
C ASN A 428 -10.41 -30.48 -9.20
N THR A 429 -10.95 -29.29 -9.51
CA THR A 429 -11.04 -28.81 -10.89
C THR A 429 -9.83 -28.00 -11.33
N GLN A 430 -8.99 -27.55 -10.40
CA GLN A 430 -7.86 -26.67 -10.65
C GLN A 430 -6.57 -27.49 -10.83
N LYS A 431 -6.00 -27.45 -12.04
CA LYS A 431 -4.84 -28.29 -12.44
C LYS A 431 -3.56 -27.52 -12.71
N GLU A 432 -3.66 -26.19 -12.82
CA GLU A 432 -2.60 -25.28 -13.24
C GLU A 432 -2.36 -24.20 -12.15
N LEU A 433 -2.69 -24.54 -10.89
CA LEU A 433 -2.43 -23.65 -9.75
C LEU A 433 -0.92 -23.48 -9.56
N GLU A 434 -0.48 -22.25 -9.55
CA GLU A 434 0.86 -21.81 -9.19
C GLU A 434 0.88 -21.26 -7.76
N SER A 435 -0.24 -20.72 -7.27
CA SER A 435 -0.42 -20.27 -5.89
C SER A 435 -1.74 -20.73 -5.28
N PHE A 436 -1.70 -21.20 -4.03
CA PHE A 436 -2.89 -21.55 -3.26
C PHE A 436 -2.78 -21.06 -1.80
N THR A 437 -3.81 -20.37 -1.33
CA THR A 437 -3.90 -19.86 0.04
C THR A 437 -5.14 -20.41 0.73
N PHE A 438 -4.98 -20.97 1.93
CA PHE A 438 -6.09 -21.43 2.77
C PHE A 438 -6.04 -20.76 4.15
N THR A 439 -7.03 -19.92 4.44
CA THR A 439 -7.08 -19.07 5.64
C THR A 439 -8.25 -19.45 6.55
N LEU A 440 -8.02 -19.44 7.86
CA LEU A 440 -8.97 -19.84 8.89
C LEU A 440 -9.18 -18.71 9.90
N ILE A 441 -10.41 -18.20 9.98
CA ILE A 441 -10.75 -16.97 10.75
C ILE A 441 -11.74 -17.34 11.88
N THR A 442 -11.67 -16.70 13.07
CA THR A 442 -12.65 -16.95 14.16
C THR A 442 -12.83 -15.79 15.15
N ASP A 443 -14.01 -15.18 15.10
CA ASP A 443 -14.54 -14.22 16.09
C ASP A 443 -15.00 -14.88 17.42
N ASP A 444 -15.08 -16.21 17.50
CA ASP A 444 -15.42 -16.91 18.76
C ASP A 444 -14.25 -16.87 19.75
N SER A 445 -14.43 -16.14 20.85
CA SER A 445 -13.46 -16.01 21.95
C SER A 445 -13.10 -17.33 22.67
N ARG A 446 -13.79 -18.43 22.33
CA ARG A 446 -13.48 -19.78 22.84
C ARG A 446 -12.26 -20.36 22.13
N ARG A 447 -11.27 -20.80 22.91
CA ARG A 447 -10.21 -21.68 22.42
C ARG A 447 -10.81 -22.97 21.85
N ARG A 448 -10.49 -23.26 20.59
CA ARG A 448 -10.83 -24.51 19.88
C ARG A 448 -9.53 -25.22 19.45
N CYS A 449 -9.64 -26.44 18.94
CA CYS A 449 -8.57 -27.10 18.20
C CYS A 449 -9.12 -27.64 16.88
N LEU A 450 -8.55 -27.23 15.74
CA LEU A 450 -8.92 -27.78 14.43
C LEU A 450 -8.27 -29.15 14.25
N LEU A 451 -9.10 -30.19 14.21
CA LEU A 451 -8.67 -31.56 13.92
C LEU A 451 -8.65 -31.83 12.40
N ASP A 452 -7.72 -32.70 11.99
CA ASP A 452 -7.65 -33.24 10.63
C ASP A 452 -8.98 -33.88 10.19
N ASN A 453 -9.33 -33.70 8.92
CA ASN A 453 -10.61 -34.04 8.29
C ASN A 453 -10.48 -34.10 6.75
N ASP A 454 -11.51 -34.64 6.08
CA ASP A 454 -11.58 -34.85 4.63
C ASP A 454 -11.01 -33.69 3.78
N LEU A 455 -11.27 -32.42 4.14
CA LEU A 455 -10.76 -31.25 3.39
C LEU A 455 -9.24 -31.09 3.52
N ILE A 456 -8.69 -31.19 4.72
CA ILE A 456 -7.25 -31.00 4.95
C ILE A 456 -6.47 -32.09 4.20
N TRP A 457 -7.02 -33.31 4.11
CA TRP A 457 -6.46 -34.38 3.27
C TRP A 457 -6.45 -34.04 1.75
N TYR A 458 -7.35 -33.20 1.25
CA TYR A 458 -7.25 -32.68 -0.11
C TYR A 458 -6.24 -31.53 -0.24
N LEU A 459 -6.03 -30.71 0.79
CA LEU A 459 -4.95 -29.71 0.80
C LEU A 459 -3.57 -30.38 0.68
N TYR A 460 -3.38 -31.51 1.35
CA TYR A 460 -2.21 -32.40 1.19
C TYR A 460 -1.98 -32.89 -0.25
N ASN A 461 -2.99 -32.84 -1.13
CA ASN A 461 -2.86 -33.22 -2.53
C ASN A 461 -2.61 -32.00 -3.45
N VAL A 462 -2.94 -30.79 -3.01
CA VAL A 462 -2.53 -29.54 -3.70
C VAL A 462 -1.01 -29.40 -3.64
N LEU A 463 -0.40 -29.64 -2.47
CA LEU A 463 1.07 -29.65 -2.26
C LEU A 463 1.86 -30.62 -3.16
N LYS A 464 1.19 -31.49 -3.91
CA LYS A 464 1.79 -32.46 -4.85
C LYS A 464 1.64 -32.05 -6.33
N GLN A 465 1.01 -30.91 -6.62
CA GLN A 465 0.82 -30.44 -8.00
C GLN A 465 2.13 -29.90 -8.60
N PRO A 466 2.54 -30.30 -9.83
CA PRO A 466 3.81 -29.85 -10.43
C PRO A 466 3.87 -28.36 -10.76
N SER A 467 2.72 -27.72 -10.95
CA SER A 467 2.58 -26.28 -11.24
C SER A 467 2.78 -25.41 -9.99
N LEU A 468 2.51 -25.95 -8.79
CA LEU A 468 2.45 -25.17 -7.57
C LEU A 468 3.84 -24.62 -7.19
N ARG A 469 3.91 -23.32 -6.94
CA ARG A 469 5.09 -22.59 -6.46
C ARG A 469 4.88 -22.01 -5.07
N ASN A 470 3.66 -21.61 -4.72
CA ASN A 470 3.35 -21.01 -3.42
C ASN A 470 2.18 -21.71 -2.75
N PHE A 471 2.33 -22.05 -1.46
CA PHE A 471 1.25 -22.57 -0.62
C PHE A 471 1.26 -21.87 0.73
N LYS A 472 0.20 -21.10 1.06
CA LYS A 472 0.02 -20.51 2.40
C LYS A 472 -1.09 -21.22 3.16
N PHE A 473 -0.77 -21.72 4.35
CA PHE A 473 -1.74 -22.18 5.34
C PHE A 473 -1.79 -21.20 6.51
N ASP A 474 -2.87 -20.43 6.58
CA ASP A 474 -3.03 -19.36 7.55
C ASP A 474 -4.14 -19.69 8.56
N ALA A 475 -3.75 -19.64 9.82
CA ALA A 475 -4.54 -19.81 11.03
C ALA A 475 -4.05 -18.82 12.11
N SER A 476 -3.40 -17.71 11.73
CA SER A 476 -2.91 -16.68 12.66
C SER A 476 -4.07 -15.97 13.36
N HIS A 477 -5.15 -15.70 12.62
CA HIS A 477 -6.44 -15.19 13.13
C HIS A 477 -7.18 -16.19 14.05
N LEU A 478 -6.63 -17.40 14.27
CA LEU A 478 -7.20 -18.34 15.23
C LEU A 478 -6.69 -18.10 16.66
N ARG A 479 -7.60 -17.65 17.54
CA ARG A 479 -7.52 -17.88 19.00
C ARG A 479 -7.63 -19.38 19.39
N SER A 480 -7.45 -20.28 18.43
CA SER A 480 -7.64 -21.71 18.50
C SER A 480 -6.46 -22.44 17.86
N GLN A 481 -6.10 -23.60 18.41
CA GLN A 481 -4.94 -24.36 17.95
C GLN A 481 -5.25 -25.16 16.69
N VAL A 482 -4.20 -25.54 15.97
CA VAL A 482 -4.22 -26.51 14.87
C VAL A 482 -3.66 -27.82 15.41
N SER A 483 -4.30 -28.96 15.12
CA SER A 483 -3.82 -30.26 15.62
C SER A 483 -2.47 -30.64 15.01
N SER A 484 -1.58 -31.27 15.77
CA SER A 484 -0.19 -31.52 15.36
C SER A 484 -0.07 -32.38 14.11
N VAL A 485 -1.04 -33.27 13.87
CA VAL A 485 -1.17 -34.08 12.66
C VAL A 485 -1.17 -33.21 11.38
N ILE A 486 -1.80 -32.04 11.42
CA ILE A 486 -1.86 -31.12 10.26
C ILE A 486 -0.49 -30.50 10.00
N LEU A 487 0.14 -29.92 11.03
CA LEU A 487 1.49 -29.35 10.95
C LEU A 487 2.49 -30.40 10.44
N SER A 488 2.46 -31.61 11.01
CA SER A 488 3.33 -32.71 10.60
C SER A 488 3.12 -33.11 9.14
N ASN A 489 1.87 -33.25 8.67
CA ASN A 489 1.60 -33.62 7.29
C ASN A 489 2.00 -32.51 6.30
N LEU A 490 1.75 -31.23 6.60
CA LEU A 490 2.16 -30.10 5.75
C LEU A 490 3.68 -30.07 5.55
N LEU A 491 4.45 -30.10 6.65
CA LEU A 491 5.92 -30.09 6.60
C LEU A 491 6.49 -31.35 5.94
N SER A 492 5.91 -32.53 6.20
CA SER A 492 6.29 -33.79 5.55
C SER A 492 6.15 -33.74 4.03
N LEU A 493 5.02 -33.21 3.55
CA LEU A 493 4.72 -33.12 2.11
C LEU A 493 5.56 -32.04 1.42
N PHE A 494 5.80 -30.91 2.09
CA PHE A 494 6.73 -29.88 1.62
C PHE A 494 8.16 -30.44 1.49
N LEU A 495 8.72 -31.05 2.54
CA LEU A 495 10.09 -31.58 2.53
C LEU A 495 10.27 -32.75 1.55
N SER A 496 9.26 -33.60 1.38
CA SER A 496 9.28 -34.72 0.42
C SER A 496 8.92 -34.33 -1.02
N SER A 497 8.31 -33.15 -1.26
CA SER A 497 7.93 -32.69 -2.61
C SER A 497 9.15 -32.66 -3.56
N PRO A 498 9.02 -33.14 -4.81
CA PRO A 498 10.08 -33.09 -5.82
C PRO A 498 10.09 -31.76 -6.61
N TYR A 499 9.22 -30.81 -6.28
CA TYR A 499 9.07 -29.53 -6.98
C TYR A 499 9.60 -28.35 -6.15
N PRO A 500 10.08 -27.27 -6.79
CA PRO A 500 10.35 -26.01 -6.10
C PRO A 500 9.04 -25.41 -5.60
N LEU A 501 9.02 -25.08 -4.32
CA LEU A 501 7.83 -24.72 -3.57
C LEU A 501 8.21 -23.82 -2.40
N SER A 502 7.50 -22.72 -2.25
CA SER A 502 7.42 -21.93 -1.02
C SER A 502 6.24 -22.41 -0.16
N LEU A 503 6.50 -22.66 1.12
CA LEU A 503 5.47 -22.97 2.12
C LEU A 503 5.45 -21.86 3.18
N THR A 504 4.36 -21.09 3.22
CA THR A 504 4.05 -20.20 4.35
C THR A 504 3.14 -20.93 5.35
N LEU A 505 3.55 -20.96 6.62
CA LEU A 505 2.74 -21.42 7.73
C LEU A 505 2.52 -20.26 8.70
N SER A 506 1.26 -20.00 9.04
CA SER A 506 0.91 -19.05 10.11
C SER A 506 -0.05 -19.71 11.10
N LEU A 507 0.43 -20.34 12.18
CA LEU A 507 -0.41 -21.19 13.03
C LEU A 507 0.05 -21.38 14.49
N SER A 508 -0.89 -21.67 15.38
CA SER A 508 -0.63 -22.09 16.77
C SER A 508 -0.81 -23.60 16.96
N CYS A 509 0.27 -24.32 17.29
CA CYS A 509 0.29 -25.76 17.55
C CYS A 509 1.29 -26.09 18.70
N PRO A 510 0.98 -25.77 19.96
CA PRO A 510 1.95 -25.82 21.06
C PRO A 510 2.19 -27.22 21.66
N LEU A 511 1.55 -28.27 21.15
CA LEU A 511 1.69 -29.66 21.64
C LEU A 511 1.77 -30.64 20.46
N LEU A 512 2.57 -31.69 20.62
CA LEU A 512 2.60 -32.85 19.72
C LEU A 512 1.85 -34.03 20.35
N ASP A 513 0.82 -34.53 19.68
CA ASP A 513 0.00 -35.65 20.19
C ASP A 513 0.77 -36.99 20.20
N GLN A 514 1.81 -37.11 19.37
CA GLN A 514 2.72 -38.26 19.26
C GLN A 514 4.10 -37.77 18.79
N GLN A 515 5.19 -38.42 19.23
CA GLN A 515 6.51 -38.21 18.62
C GLN A 515 6.49 -38.73 17.17
N PRO A 516 6.68 -37.87 16.16
CA PRO A 516 6.66 -38.29 14.78
C PRO A 516 8.02 -38.90 14.37
N LYS A 517 8.07 -39.58 13.23
CA LYS A 517 9.35 -40.09 12.70
C LYS A 517 10.13 -38.96 12.02
N PRO A 518 11.46 -38.87 12.20
CA PRO A 518 12.29 -37.88 11.50
C PRO A 518 12.09 -37.94 9.98
N LEU A 519 12.00 -36.77 9.35
CA LEU A 519 11.83 -36.64 7.91
C LEU A 519 13.17 -36.72 7.17
N THR A 520 13.17 -37.47 6.06
CA THR A 520 14.25 -37.42 5.06
C THR A 520 13.93 -36.36 4.01
N ALA A 521 14.74 -35.31 3.91
CA ALA A 521 14.62 -34.30 2.85
C ALA A 521 15.01 -34.88 1.48
N ASN A 522 14.33 -34.44 0.42
CA ASN A 522 14.74 -34.70 -0.97
C ASN A 522 15.64 -33.55 -1.46
N PRO A 523 16.93 -33.78 -1.78
CA PRO A 523 17.95 -32.73 -1.93
C PRO A 523 18.03 -32.13 -3.35
N VAL A 524 16.89 -31.94 -4.04
CA VAL A 524 16.88 -31.74 -5.51
C VAL A 524 16.26 -30.44 -6.00
N PRO A 525 15.17 -29.90 -5.41
CA PRO A 525 14.72 -28.54 -5.72
C PRO A 525 15.00 -27.56 -4.56
N LEU A 526 15.37 -26.34 -4.93
CA LEU A 526 15.32 -25.16 -4.06
C LEU A 526 13.88 -24.95 -3.56
N LYS A 527 13.72 -24.56 -2.29
CA LYS A 527 12.44 -24.42 -1.58
C LYS A 527 12.52 -23.32 -0.54
N THR A 528 11.45 -22.56 -0.37
CA THR A 528 11.34 -21.55 0.69
C THR A 528 10.45 -22.05 1.82
N LEU A 529 10.88 -21.87 3.07
CA LEU A 529 10.06 -22.11 4.25
C LEU A 529 9.86 -20.80 5.01
N GLU A 530 8.60 -20.39 5.15
CA GLU A 530 8.21 -19.15 5.78
C GLU A 530 7.32 -19.47 6.99
N ILE A 531 7.81 -19.13 8.18
CA ILE A 531 7.14 -19.33 9.45
C ILE A 531 6.75 -17.95 9.98
N ASP A 532 5.45 -17.67 10.01
CA ASP A 532 4.84 -16.36 10.25
C ASP A 532 3.96 -16.43 11.51
N ARG A 533 4.21 -15.61 12.54
CA ARG A 533 3.38 -15.53 13.77
C ARG A 533 3.05 -16.90 14.41
N CYS A 534 3.98 -17.84 14.34
CA CYS A 534 3.74 -19.22 14.77
C CYS A 534 4.02 -19.44 16.26
N ILE A 535 3.29 -20.40 16.83
CA ILE A 535 3.60 -21.01 18.13
C ILE A 535 3.77 -22.51 17.88
N LEU A 536 5.03 -22.95 17.77
CA LEU A 536 5.37 -24.34 17.43
C LEU A 536 5.65 -25.19 18.68
N PRO A 537 5.56 -26.54 18.60
CA PRO A 537 5.78 -27.40 19.75
C PRO A 537 7.28 -27.70 19.94
N PRO A 538 7.82 -27.75 21.18
CA PRO A 538 9.25 -27.97 21.41
C PRO A 538 9.82 -29.24 20.74
N ASP A 539 9.06 -30.34 20.76
CA ASP A 539 9.50 -31.62 20.16
C ASP A 539 9.51 -31.63 18.61
N LEU A 540 9.14 -30.53 17.93
CA LEU A 540 9.12 -30.44 16.45
C LEU A 540 10.48 -30.77 15.82
N LEU A 541 11.57 -30.57 16.57
CA LEU A 541 12.94 -30.83 16.13
C LEU A 541 13.26 -32.32 15.95
N SER A 542 12.51 -33.19 16.64
CA SER A 542 12.54 -34.64 16.38
C SER A 542 11.95 -35.03 15.02
N PHE A 543 11.19 -34.11 14.40
CA PHE A 543 10.54 -34.31 13.11
C PHE A 543 11.37 -33.78 11.94
N LEU A 544 12.00 -32.60 12.11
CA LEU A 544 12.74 -31.93 11.05
C LEU A 544 14.03 -32.69 10.67
N PRO A 545 14.48 -32.60 9.41
CA PRO A 545 15.80 -33.09 9.01
C PRO A 545 16.88 -32.36 9.82
N GLN A 546 17.78 -33.12 10.44
CA GLN A 546 18.85 -32.57 11.29
C GLN A 546 19.84 -31.68 10.51
N ASN A 547 19.99 -31.92 9.22
CA ASN A 547 20.69 -31.04 8.28
C ASN A 547 19.64 -30.55 7.28
N LEU A 548 19.25 -29.27 7.39
CA LEU A 548 18.17 -28.66 6.61
C LEU A 548 18.78 -27.85 5.46
N VAL A 549 18.38 -28.13 4.22
CA VAL A 549 18.81 -27.39 3.03
C VAL A 549 17.59 -26.79 2.35
N LEU A 550 17.60 -25.47 2.17
CA LEU A 550 16.52 -24.67 1.60
C LEU A 550 17.11 -23.56 0.69
N GLU A 551 16.24 -22.81 0.03
CA GLU A 551 16.55 -21.61 -0.75
C GLU A 551 16.51 -20.38 0.17
N SER A 552 15.36 -20.17 0.82
CA SER A 552 15.16 -19.17 1.86
C SER A 552 14.51 -19.79 3.09
N LEU A 553 14.95 -19.39 4.28
CA LEU A 553 14.28 -19.66 5.55
C LEU A 553 13.89 -18.32 6.17
N LYS A 554 12.58 -18.10 6.35
CA LYS A 554 12.04 -16.88 6.94
C LYS A 554 11.33 -17.18 8.26
N LEU A 555 11.72 -16.45 9.29
CA LEU A 555 11.14 -16.48 10.63
C LEU A 555 10.62 -15.06 10.93
N GLN A 556 9.33 -14.80 10.63
CA GLN A 556 8.69 -13.49 10.74
C GLN A 556 7.67 -13.44 11.90
N ASP A 557 7.72 -12.38 12.71
CA ASP A 557 6.81 -12.09 13.83
C ASP A 557 6.57 -13.28 14.78
N ASN A 558 7.58 -14.14 14.90
CA ASN A 558 7.57 -15.28 15.82
C ASN A 558 8.01 -14.86 17.21
N LYS A 559 7.58 -15.63 18.21
CA LYS A 559 8.19 -15.58 19.53
C LYS A 559 9.61 -16.14 19.50
N TRP A 560 10.48 -15.65 20.38
CA TRP A 560 11.83 -16.17 20.55
C TRP A 560 11.83 -17.68 20.88
N SER A 561 10.82 -18.17 21.59
CA SER A 561 10.60 -19.61 21.84
C SER A 561 10.27 -20.47 20.61
N THR A 562 9.95 -19.86 19.47
CA THR A 562 9.79 -20.54 18.17
C THR A 562 11.08 -20.44 17.35
N VAL A 563 11.81 -19.33 17.45
CA VAL A 563 13.14 -19.16 16.83
C VAL A 563 14.16 -20.12 17.46
N SER A 564 14.18 -20.22 18.80
CA SER A 564 15.06 -21.10 19.58
C SER A 564 14.79 -22.59 19.42
N LEU A 565 13.81 -22.98 18.60
CA LEU A 565 13.73 -24.36 18.13
C LEU A 565 14.87 -24.63 17.14
N PHE A 566 15.01 -23.79 16.11
CA PHE A 566 15.89 -24.05 14.96
C PHE A 566 17.36 -24.24 15.35
N THR A 567 17.83 -23.59 16.43
CA THR A 567 19.18 -23.71 17.01
C THR A 567 19.58 -25.12 17.44
N ASN A 568 18.63 -26.06 17.55
CA ASN A 568 18.87 -27.45 17.92
C ASN A 568 19.08 -28.38 16.71
N LEU A 569 19.09 -27.87 15.48
CA LEU A 569 19.45 -28.63 14.29
C LEU A 569 20.98 -28.73 14.16
N GLN A 570 21.46 -29.78 13.49
CA GLN A 570 22.90 -30.00 13.28
C GLN A 570 23.50 -28.99 12.28
N SER A 571 22.75 -28.64 11.23
CA SER A 571 23.08 -27.53 10.33
C SER A 571 21.86 -27.05 9.56
N ILE A 572 21.92 -25.80 9.11
CA ILE A 572 20.98 -25.18 8.18
C ILE A 572 21.79 -24.56 7.05
N THR A 573 21.48 -24.88 5.79
CA THR A 573 22.07 -24.24 4.60
C THR A 573 20.97 -23.56 3.79
N VAL A 574 21.12 -22.26 3.54
CA VAL A 574 20.21 -21.43 2.75
C VAL A 574 20.99 -20.47 1.86
N GLU A 575 20.32 -19.90 0.87
CA GLU A 575 20.81 -18.69 0.20
C GLU A 575 20.44 -17.46 1.05
N GLU A 576 19.18 -17.36 1.47
CA GLU A 576 18.65 -16.26 2.31
C GLU A 576 18.18 -16.75 3.70
N LEU A 577 18.57 -16.03 4.76
CA LEU A 577 17.88 -16.09 6.06
C LEU A 577 17.20 -14.74 6.36
N VAL A 578 15.91 -14.77 6.65
CA VAL A 578 15.15 -13.63 7.18
C VAL A 578 14.74 -13.92 8.63
N LEU A 579 15.14 -13.08 9.57
CA LEU A 579 14.72 -13.15 10.97
C LEU A 579 14.14 -11.79 11.40
N HIS A 580 12.81 -11.71 11.48
CA HIS A 580 12.07 -10.54 11.92
C HIS A 580 11.27 -10.88 13.17
N THR A 581 11.48 -10.16 14.28
CA THR A 581 10.84 -10.40 15.57
C THR A 581 10.41 -9.09 16.22
N SER A 582 9.10 -8.93 16.41
CA SER A 582 8.49 -7.83 17.18
C SER A 582 8.64 -8.02 18.70
N GLU A 583 8.83 -9.25 19.18
CA GLU A 583 9.09 -9.53 20.61
C GLU A 583 10.45 -8.96 21.05
N LEU A 584 10.45 -8.16 22.13
CA LEU A 584 11.63 -7.51 22.69
C LEU A 584 12.72 -8.55 23.01
N MET A 585 13.89 -8.39 22.40
CA MET A 585 15.03 -9.31 22.49
C MET A 585 15.84 -9.05 23.77
N THR A 586 15.87 -10.03 24.66
CA THR A 586 16.73 -10.07 25.85
C THR A 586 18.11 -10.69 25.54
N ASP A 587 19.03 -10.71 26.50
CA ASP A 587 20.36 -11.35 26.37
C ASP A 587 20.27 -12.87 26.07
N ASP A 588 19.30 -13.59 26.64
CA ASP A 588 19.08 -15.02 26.31
C ASP A 588 18.52 -15.21 24.88
N ASP A 589 17.83 -14.21 24.34
CA ASP A 589 17.37 -14.18 22.96
C ASP A 589 18.52 -13.81 22.00
N ALA A 590 19.41 -12.90 22.40
CA ALA A 590 20.66 -12.62 21.68
C ALA A 590 21.55 -13.88 21.58
N LYS A 591 21.70 -14.64 22.67
CA LYS A 591 22.36 -15.97 22.66
C LYS A 591 21.65 -16.98 21.76
N THR A 592 20.33 -16.86 21.60
CA THR A 592 19.57 -17.68 20.64
C THR A 592 19.94 -17.32 19.20
N ILE A 593 20.11 -16.04 18.85
CA ILE A 593 20.62 -15.63 17.53
C ILE A 593 22.06 -16.12 17.32
N LEU A 594 22.95 -16.00 18.32
CA LEU A 594 24.32 -16.52 18.24
C LEU A 594 24.35 -18.03 17.96
N SER A 595 23.52 -18.79 18.69
CA SER A 595 23.35 -20.24 18.51
C SER A 595 22.76 -20.59 17.13
N LEU A 596 21.93 -19.72 16.56
CA LEU A 596 21.41 -19.88 15.20
C LEU A 596 22.51 -19.62 14.16
N PHE A 597 23.34 -18.59 14.38
CA PHE A 597 24.45 -18.25 13.50
C PHE A 597 25.51 -19.37 13.42
N ASP A 598 25.83 -20.04 14.53
CA ASP A 598 26.80 -21.14 14.54
C ASP A 598 26.34 -22.38 13.76
N ILE A 599 25.03 -22.52 13.44
CA ILE A 599 24.49 -23.61 12.63
C ILE A 599 24.00 -23.19 11.23
N VAL A 600 23.71 -21.90 11.00
CA VAL A 600 23.21 -21.39 9.72
C VAL A 600 24.36 -20.95 8.81
N THR A 601 24.54 -21.69 7.72
CA THR A 601 25.27 -21.21 6.54
C THR A 601 24.29 -20.54 5.60
N ALA A 602 24.23 -19.20 5.62
CA ALA A 602 23.45 -18.38 4.69
C ALA A 602 24.37 -17.43 3.91
N ARG A 603 24.06 -17.19 2.64
CA ARG A 603 24.75 -16.17 1.83
C ARG A 603 24.30 -14.77 2.25
N GLU A 604 23.00 -14.59 2.45
CA GLU A 604 22.34 -13.32 2.74
C GLU A 604 21.60 -13.38 4.07
N TRP A 605 21.80 -12.36 4.93
CA TRP A 605 21.12 -12.20 6.21
C TRP A 605 20.27 -10.93 6.19
N LYS A 606 19.01 -11.03 6.61
CA LYS A 606 18.05 -9.93 6.72
C LYS A 606 17.44 -9.95 8.12
N LEU A 607 17.71 -8.91 8.91
CA LEU A 607 17.38 -8.84 10.34
C LEU A 607 16.38 -7.73 10.62
N GLY A 608 15.33 -8.02 11.40
CA GLY A 608 14.39 -7.04 11.93
C GLY A 608 14.18 -7.28 13.42
N LEU A 609 14.73 -6.42 14.29
CA LEU A 609 14.83 -6.70 15.73
C LEU A 609 14.27 -5.54 16.57
N ASN A 610 13.46 -5.90 17.58
CA ASN A 610 13.14 -5.05 18.73
C ASN A 610 14.09 -5.41 19.87
N ILE A 611 14.87 -4.47 20.40
CA ILE A 611 16.07 -4.73 21.21
C ILE A 611 15.90 -4.21 22.64
N GLU A 612 16.25 -5.02 23.65
CA GLU A 612 16.41 -4.56 25.03
C GLU A 612 17.78 -3.93 25.24
N ASP A 613 17.81 -2.75 25.86
CA ASP A 613 18.99 -1.89 25.94
C ASP A 613 19.81 -2.09 27.23
N GLU A 614 19.96 -3.37 27.59
CA GLU A 614 20.89 -3.85 28.61
C GLU A 614 22.25 -4.15 27.97
N PRO A 615 23.39 -3.82 28.64
CA PRO A 615 24.71 -3.93 28.03
C PRO A 615 25.08 -5.33 27.52
N GLU A 616 24.64 -6.38 28.20
CA GLU A 616 24.93 -7.78 27.85
C GLU A 616 24.24 -8.17 26.52
N THR A 617 22.97 -7.77 26.35
CA THR A 617 22.20 -7.91 25.10
C THR A 617 22.88 -7.19 23.93
N VAL A 618 23.34 -5.96 24.16
CA VAL A 618 23.97 -5.11 23.13
C VAL A 618 25.36 -5.62 22.75
N GLU A 619 26.20 -6.02 23.71
CA GLU A 619 27.52 -6.60 23.43
C GLU A 619 27.39 -7.90 22.63
N THR A 620 26.44 -8.78 23.00
CA THR A 620 26.14 -10.01 22.28
C THR A 620 25.65 -9.73 20.85
N LEU A 621 24.76 -8.75 20.65
CA LEU A 621 24.29 -8.37 19.30
C LEU A 621 25.43 -7.80 18.43
N LEU A 622 26.27 -6.90 18.96
CA LEU A 622 27.40 -6.33 18.22
C LEU A 622 28.43 -7.41 17.82
N HIS A 623 28.64 -8.41 18.69
CA HIS A 623 29.47 -9.57 18.38
C HIS A 623 28.88 -10.40 17.22
N ILE A 624 27.57 -10.69 17.25
CA ILE A 624 26.85 -11.41 16.19
C ILE A 624 26.93 -10.64 14.86
N LEU A 625 26.65 -9.34 14.85
CA LEU A 625 26.72 -8.52 13.64
C LEU A 625 28.12 -8.55 13.03
N THR A 626 29.17 -8.44 13.85
CA THR A 626 30.57 -8.58 13.43
C THR A 626 30.90 -9.99 12.89
N MET A 627 30.25 -11.03 13.41
CA MET A 627 30.41 -12.41 12.93
C MET A 627 29.65 -12.68 11.63
N ILE A 628 28.47 -12.08 11.43
CA ILE A 628 27.76 -12.09 10.16
C ILE A 628 28.63 -11.41 9.10
N THR A 629 28.96 -10.13 9.30
CA THR A 629 29.63 -9.31 8.28
C THR A 629 31.04 -9.77 7.89
N SER A 630 31.68 -10.62 8.70
CA SER A 630 32.98 -11.23 8.40
C SER A 630 32.90 -12.62 7.76
N LYS A 631 31.71 -13.21 7.60
CA LYS A 631 31.49 -14.56 7.04
C LYS A 631 30.39 -14.65 5.98
N SER A 632 29.44 -13.71 5.95
CA SER A 632 28.26 -13.67 5.08
C SER A 632 27.81 -12.22 4.84
N ASN A 633 26.88 -12.00 3.91
CA ASN A 633 26.45 -10.65 3.54
C ASN A 633 25.17 -10.27 4.33
N LEU A 634 25.29 -9.39 5.33
CA LEU A 634 24.14 -8.70 5.90
C LEU A 634 23.56 -7.76 4.83
N HIS A 635 22.34 -8.04 4.36
CA HIS A 635 21.65 -7.29 3.31
C HIS A 635 20.60 -6.33 3.85
N SER A 636 20.01 -6.60 5.02
CA SER A 636 19.18 -5.61 5.69
C SER A 636 19.27 -5.66 7.20
N PHE A 637 19.06 -4.49 7.81
CA PHE A 637 18.88 -4.35 9.25
C PHE A 637 17.77 -3.33 9.54
N HIS A 638 16.69 -3.78 10.16
CA HIS A 638 15.54 -2.96 10.55
C HIS A 638 15.44 -2.90 12.07
N PHE A 639 15.46 -1.70 12.66
CA PHE A 639 15.00 -1.52 14.03
C PHE A 639 13.48 -1.63 14.06
N LEU A 640 12.92 -2.51 14.89
CA LEU A 640 11.47 -2.67 15.04
C LEU A 640 11.01 -2.11 16.39
N ASN A 641 9.94 -1.32 16.38
CA ASN A 641 9.21 -0.89 17.56
C ASN A 641 7.74 -1.31 17.43
N VAL A 642 7.06 -1.55 18.56
CA VAL A 642 5.75 -2.24 18.60
C VAL A 642 4.65 -1.41 19.27
N GLU A 643 4.98 -0.43 20.10
CA GLU A 643 3.98 0.36 20.83
C GLU A 643 3.91 1.81 20.35
N GLU A 644 2.75 2.18 19.79
CA GLU A 644 2.33 3.58 19.72
C GLU A 644 2.38 4.19 21.14
N PHE A 645 2.94 5.40 21.26
CA PHE A 645 2.95 6.24 22.48
C PHE A 645 3.90 5.89 23.64
N VAL A 646 4.95 5.07 23.44
CA VAL A 646 6.04 4.92 24.44
C VAL A 646 7.39 5.35 23.86
N LEU A 647 8.14 6.16 24.62
CA LEU A 647 9.48 6.64 24.29
C LEU A 647 10.52 5.49 24.26
N ALA A 648 11.62 5.71 23.54
CA ALA A 648 12.54 4.68 23.08
C ALA A 648 12.98 3.68 24.17
N THR A 649 12.85 2.38 23.86
CA THR A 649 13.45 1.26 24.60
C THR A 649 14.96 1.18 24.47
N VAL A 650 15.58 1.92 23.53
CA VAL A 650 17.01 1.84 23.18
C VAL A 650 17.68 3.21 23.25
N LYS A 651 18.79 3.31 23.99
CA LYS A 651 19.65 4.51 24.07
C LYS A 651 20.32 4.81 22.72
N GLY A 652 20.59 6.09 22.49
CA GLY A 652 21.29 6.56 21.29
C GLY A 652 22.63 5.88 21.02
N ASP A 653 23.47 5.74 22.05
CA ASP A 653 24.79 5.11 21.96
C ASP A 653 24.74 3.68 21.39
N THR A 654 23.68 2.93 21.73
CA THR A 654 23.44 1.56 21.23
C THR A 654 23.12 1.55 19.74
N ILE A 655 22.20 2.40 19.29
CA ILE A 655 21.84 2.54 17.87
C ILE A 655 23.05 3.00 17.06
N VAL A 656 23.78 4.03 17.52
CA VAL A 656 24.99 4.53 16.86
C VAL A 656 26.07 3.44 16.79
N SER A 657 26.24 2.62 17.83
CA SER A 657 27.19 1.50 17.83
C SER A 657 26.82 0.41 16.82
N ILE A 658 25.54 0.04 16.73
CA ILE A 658 25.02 -0.90 15.73
C ILE A 658 25.23 -0.35 14.31
N MET A 659 24.84 0.91 14.07
CA MET A 659 25.01 1.56 12.76
C MET A 659 26.47 1.66 12.35
N LYS A 660 27.38 1.97 13.28
CA LYS A 660 28.82 1.97 13.02
C LYS A 660 29.34 0.57 12.65
N THR A 661 28.93 -0.49 13.35
CA THR A 661 29.31 -1.87 12.99
C THR A 661 28.78 -2.28 11.61
N ILE A 662 27.61 -1.78 11.21
CA ILE A 662 27.09 -1.94 9.84
C ILE A 662 27.93 -1.15 8.84
N PHE A 663 28.17 0.15 9.05
CA PHE A 663 28.95 0.98 8.12
C PHE A 663 30.39 0.49 7.96
N ASP A 664 31.05 0.08 9.04
CA ASP A 664 32.42 -0.48 9.02
C ASP A 664 32.50 -1.83 8.28
N SER A 665 31.36 -2.43 7.88
CA SER A 665 31.28 -3.63 7.04
C SER A 665 30.94 -3.40 5.57
N LEU A 666 30.45 -2.21 5.19
CA LEU A 666 30.11 -1.92 3.81
C LEU A 666 31.39 -1.85 2.96
N SER A 667 31.41 -2.54 1.82
CA SER A 667 32.56 -2.50 0.90
C SER A 667 32.38 -1.45 -0.20
N PRO A 668 33.36 -0.58 -0.46
CA PRO A 668 33.32 0.35 -1.60
C PRO A 668 33.63 -0.33 -2.95
N SER A 669 33.85 -1.65 -2.98
CA SER A 669 34.18 -2.40 -4.20
C SER A 669 32.96 -3.02 -4.90
N GLU A 670 31.80 -3.06 -4.25
CA GLU A 670 30.55 -3.62 -4.78
C GLU A 670 29.43 -2.60 -4.54
N PRO A 671 28.44 -2.45 -5.43
CA PRO A 671 27.29 -1.59 -5.18
C PRO A 671 26.53 -2.10 -3.95
N SER A 672 26.35 -1.23 -2.96
CA SER A 672 25.91 -1.60 -1.62
C SER A 672 24.39 -1.80 -1.56
N TYR A 673 23.95 -3.00 -1.93
CA TYR A 673 22.57 -3.54 -1.82
C TYR A 673 22.07 -3.68 -0.35
N PHE A 674 22.38 -2.72 0.51
CA PHE A 674 21.97 -2.68 1.90
C PHE A 674 20.67 -1.89 2.07
N ASP A 675 19.68 -2.51 2.72
CA ASP A 675 18.40 -1.91 3.06
C ASP A 675 18.33 -1.65 4.59
N PHE A 676 18.14 -0.39 4.99
CA PHE A 676 18.06 0.03 6.39
C PHE A 676 16.66 0.53 6.77
N ALA A 677 16.20 0.31 8.00
CA ALA A 677 14.95 0.89 8.50
C ALA A 677 15.01 1.35 9.98
N ILE A 678 14.44 2.53 10.26
CA ILE A 678 14.40 3.16 11.61
C ILE A 678 13.19 4.11 11.74
N SER A 679 12.72 4.36 12.97
CA SER A 679 11.65 5.34 13.22
C SER A 679 12.14 6.79 13.15
N GLU A 680 11.26 7.73 12.78
CA GLU A 680 11.55 9.17 12.82
C GLU A 680 12.03 9.58 14.22
N ASN A 681 11.32 9.16 15.28
CA ASN A 681 11.64 9.55 16.66
C ASN A 681 13.07 9.18 17.08
N GLN A 682 13.54 7.98 16.72
CA GLN A 682 14.93 7.57 16.96
C GLN A 682 15.91 8.30 16.05
N LEU A 683 15.52 8.62 14.81
CA LEU A 683 16.40 9.24 13.83
C LEU A 683 16.63 10.74 14.10
N GLN A 684 15.61 11.49 14.52
CA GLN A 684 15.73 12.92 14.83
C GLN A 684 16.77 13.20 15.91
N GLU A 685 16.83 12.39 16.97
CA GLU A 685 17.79 12.59 18.06
C GLU A 685 19.24 12.19 17.67
N LEU A 686 19.40 11.25 16.72
CA LEU A 686 20.66 10.54 16.50
C LEU A 686 21.31 10.78 15.13
N LEU A 687 20.63 11.46 14.18
CA LEU A 687 21.12 11.57 12.80
C LEU A 687 22.54 12.14 12.72
N LYS A 688 22.93 13.07 13.59
CA LYS A 688 24.28 13.66 13.59
C LYS A 688 25.38 12.68 13.96
N ASP A 689 25.12 11.78 14.91
CA ASP A 689 26.10 10.77 15.33
C ASP A 689 26.13 9.57 14.36
N ILE A 690 25.00 9.30 13.69
CA ILE A 690 24.90 8.36 12.56
C ILE A 690 25.66 8.91 11.34
N GLU A 691 25.41 10.17 10.94
CA GLU A 691 26.11 10.91 9.88
C GLU A 691 27.61 10.92 10.15
N HIS A 692 28.04 11.34 11.34
CA HIS A 692 29.44 11.39 11.75
C HIS A 692 30.12 10.01 11.84
N SER A 693 29.34 8.93 11.96
CA SER A 693 29.85 7.55 11.88
C SER A 693 30.00 7.12 10.41
N TRP A 694 28.99 7.35 9.58
CA TRP A 694 29.01 7.12 8.13
C TRP A 694 30.15 7.88 7.42
N GLU A 695 30.42 9.12 7.83
CA GLU A 695 31.56 9.90 7.33
C GLU A 695 32.90 9.20 7.59
N LYS A 696 33.09 8.61 8.79
CA LYS A 696 34.34 7.94 9.18
C LYS A 696 34.51 6.60 8.48
N SER A 697 33.42 5.87 8.24
CA SER A 697 33.41 4.61 7.50
C SER A 697 33.49 4.81 5.97
N GLY A 698 33.72 6.04 5.50
CA GLY A 698 34.08 6.32 4.10
C GLY A 698 32.95 6.81 3.20
N LYS A 699 31.80 7.24 3.75
CA LYS A 699 30.64 7.77 3.01
C LYS A 699 30.06 6.83 1.94
N ILE A 700 30.07 5.51 2.20
CA ILE A 700 29.50 4.51 1.29
C ILE A 700 27.97 4.63 1.31
N LYS A 701 27.33 4.89 0.15
CA LYS A 701 25.87 4.96 0.05
C LYS A 701 25.23 3.59 0.30
N MET A 702 24.15 3.53 1.06
CA MET A 702 23.27 2.34 1.15
C MET A 702 22.25 2.38 0.02
N LYS A 703 21.78 1.23 -0.48
CA LYS A 703 20.72 1.20 -1.49
C LYS A 703 19.45 1.90 -0.97
N THR A 704 18.91 1.43 0.15
CA THR A 704 17.63 1.95 0.66
C THR A 704 17.73 2.40 2.11
N ILE A 705 17.20 3.58 2.43
CA ILE A 705 16.86 3.96 3.81
C ILE A 705 15.34 4.12 3.90
N ARG A 706 14.70 3.39 4.81
CA ARG A 706 13.28 3.53 5.15
C ARG A 706 13.12 4.24 6.50
N VAL A 707 12.48 5.40 6.50
CA VAL A 707 12.11 6.11 7.74
C VAL A 707 10.63 5.88 8.01
N PHE A 708 10.29 5.28 9.15
CA PHE A 708 8.91 4.99 9.54
C PHE A 708 8.40 5.88 10.68
N ASP A 709 7.09 5.84 10.94
CA ASP A 709 6.39 6.64 11.96
C ASP A 709 6.53 8.16 11.81
N ILE A 710 6.62 8.62 10.56
CA ILE A 710 6.70 10.05 10.23
C ILE A 710 5.46 10.81 10.76
N GLN A 711 5.74 11.85 11.54
CA GLN A 711 4.81 12.84 12.09
C GLN A 711 5.21 14.27 11.67
N SER A 712 6.50 14.57 11.47
CA SER A 712 6.97 15.93 11.15
C SER A 712 8.29 15.99 10.36
N PHE A 713 8.55 15.03 9.46
CA PHE A 713 9.87 14.82 8.86
C PHE A 713 10.34 15.91 7.87
N ASP A 714 9.58 16.99 7.69
CA ASP A 714 9.88 18.06 6.72
C ASP A 714 10.90 19.08 7.29
N HIS A 715 12.09 18.56 7.60
CA HIS A 715 13.30 19.32 7.86
C HIS A 715 14.30 19.03 6.73
N ASP A 716 14.54 20.01 5.86
CA ASP A 716 15.41 19.91 4.67
C ASP A 716 16.75 19.25 4.97
N TYR A 717 17.37 19.59 6.11
CA TYR A 717 18.64 19.00 6.56
C TYR A 717 18.56 17.47 6.73
N TYR A 718 17.51 16.94 7.36
CA TYR A 718 17.36 15.50 7.56
C TYR A 718 17.15 14.78 6.22
N ARG A 719 16.32 15.36 5.35
CA ARG A 719 16.05 14.83 4.01
C ARG A 719 17.29 14.87 3.11
N SER A 720 18.11 15.92 3.21
CA SER A 720 19.39 16.05 2.50
C SER A 720 20.41 15.02 2.97
N VAL A 721 20.67 14.92 4.28
CA VAL A 721 21.67 13.98 4.83
C VAL A 721 21.32 12.54 4.48
N LEU A 722 20.06 12.13 4.60
CA LEU A 722 19.65 10.78 4.21
C LEU A 722 19.76 10.56 2.69
N GLY A 723 19.41 11.55 1.87
CA GLY A 723 19.60 11.52 0.42
C GLY A 723 21.07 11.42 0.01
N ASP A 724 21.99 12.02 0.77
CA ASP A 724 23.43 11.85 0.60
C ASP A 724 23.90 10.46 1.05
N MET A 725 23.27 9.88 2.10
CA MET A 725 23.56 8.53 2.59
C MET A 725 23.00 7.37 1.76
N THR A 726 22.06 7.60 0.83
CA THR A 726 21.36 6.50 0.12
C THR A 726 21.15 6.70 -1.39
N GLU A 727 20.67 5.67 -2.09
CA GLU A 727 20.18 5.77 -3.48
C GLU A 727 18.64 5.95 -3.52
N GLU A 728 17.91 5.21 -2.68
CA GLU A 728 16.45 5.21 -2.56
C GLU A 728 16.02 5.59 -1.12
N LEU A 729 15.52 6.81 -0.92
CA LEU A 729 14.98 7.27 0.38
C LEU A 729 13.46 7.05 0.42
N ASP A 730 13.00 6.07 1.20
CA ASP A 730 11.59 5.75 1.42
C ASP A 730 11.11 6.41 2.72
N LEU A 731 10.23 7.41 2.58
CA LEU A 731 9.60 8.11 3.69
C LEU A 731 8.20 7.53 3.90
N CYS A 732 8.10 6.65 4.90
CA CYS A 732 6.91 5.89 5.23
C CYS A 732 6.19 6.49 6.44
N ASP A 733 5.16 7.30 6.19
CA ASP A 733 4.18 7.64 7.23
C ASP A 733 3.66 6.34 7.89
N ALA A 734 3.74 6.22 9.22
CA ALA A 734 3.39 5.06 10.07
C ALA A 734 2.55 3.92 9.43
N LEU A 735 3.00 2.66 9.60
CA LEU A 735 2.31 1.40 9.24
C LEU A 735 2.34 0.94 7.76
N ASN A 736 3.50 1.06 7.09
CA ASN A 736 3.87 0.17 5.97
C ASN A 736 4.67 -1.04 6.47
N PHE A 737 4.10 -1.85 7.37
CA PHE A 737 4.68 -3.15 7.73
C PHE A 737 4.37 -4.17 6.62
N GLU A 738 5.33 -4.32 5.69
CA GLU A 738 5.30 -5.37 4.68
C GLU A 738 5.64 -6.72 5.34
N SER A 739 4.65 -7.61 5.44
CA SER A 739 4.78 -8.99 5.93
C SER A 739 4.93 -10.00 4.79
#